data_AF-A0A2M8CA72-F1
#
_entry.id   AF-A0A2M8CA72-F1
#
_cell.length_a   1.000
_cell.length_b   1.000
_cell.length_c   1.000
_cell.angle_alpha   90.00
_cell.angle_beta   90.00
_cell.angle_gamma   90.00
#
_symmetry.space_group_name_H-M   'P 1'
#
loop_
_entity.id
_entity.type
_entity.pdbx_description
1 polymer ?
#
loop_
_entity_poly.entity_id
_entity_poly.type
_entity_poly.pdbx_seq_one_letter_code
_entity_poly.pdbx_strand_id
1 'polypeptide(L)'
;MSYENFDPATGEHRPNQSIFRNCTFETTSVFDEIFGESPFHTFVSMYKVDGVKYYGCDFNDNRTEWNVPFISSVGLWGLDANFLVLPNCKTPETKCWQCEQNDLDKSTFYGLLLGIYASQSSTNNTFVVDRTDFKRNFFSVFNVSNDFSSCIRSKFEVGTKNPNGPSSYPPSGIVNNGSSGFNFEQNTFSVFINPPSENIYYVGIWNINTGEDINTIYNNNFTDLDFANTASGDNHNNDFPERGLQYQCNKNSANRNLDFFIWGTQDEGIATYQGSSDQAAGNTFSLKATPEGSDFYNETIWPVNYYYYTGDPDQNPLNIVGLWKKGANQNSCPDHYGPYSDIRYSEAKLNSLRQQYYFNKDEYNNTRALYEILKDGGNTFSTKLDIETSWPNETWELRAQLLADSPHLSEEVLKAAADKTDVLPHTIMFEICIANPEEMRNIGFLEYLATKSDPMPQYMIDDIRAGANEDTYKSVLQNEMADYAYLWGTACNDLIRDIALDSTGIDYDSLRFWINKKGTLNSEYEIVDTYLAQENFTLALQKLADIPNNYSLSGKQLDEYNYFFDLKTLLISAEQNGRNELQFDSLEVVDLVFIADSSQSIAGLQAQSILNFGYGFNYFKLNSLPDPNLKQSSIQDNQNLGKGYRTSEYHLINAYPNPANEWVSFNYTLPLLSETATIEIFNINGTLVGSLSVQQPNGQVIFDTRTIPSGVYFYNLKVKGFVLEKRKLLISK
;
A
#
# COMPACT_ATOMS: atom_id res chain seq x y z
N MET A 1 6.22 -25.89 -26.13
CA MET A 1 7.06 -26.97 -25.58
C MET A 1 7.85 -26.35 -24.46
N SER A 2 7.78 -26.91 -23.24
CA SER A 2 8.75 -26.55 -22.20
C SER A 2 10.14 -26.94 -22.69
N TYR A 3 11.13 -26.09 -22.46
CA TYR A 3 12.53 -26.38 -22.77
C TYR A 3 13.37 -26.00 -21.57
N GLU A 4 14.02 -27.00 -21.00
CA GLU A 4 14.95 -26.88 -19.90
C GLU A 4 16.33 -27.31 -20.37
N ASN A 5 17.35 -26.60 -19.88
CA ASN A 5 18.73 -26.88 -20.21
C ASN A 5 19.41 -27.49 -18.97
N PHE A 6 20.32 -28.45 -19.18
CA PHE A 6 20.97 -29.19 -18.10
C PHE A 6 22.48 -29.23 -18.30
N ASP A 7 23.23 -29.13 -17.21
CA ASP A 7 24.65 -29.37 -17.20
C ASP A 7 24.93 -30.84 -17.60
N PRO A 8 25.69 -31.10 -18.66
CA PRO A 8 25.90 -32.47 -19.13
C PRO A 8 26.75 -33.33 -18.17
N ALA A 9 27.47 -32.71 -17.23
CA ALA A 9 28.32 -33.40 -16.26
C ALA A 9 27.61 -33.65 -14.93
N THR A 10 26.85 -32.68 -14.42
CA THR A 10 26.15 -32.80 -13.12
C THR A 10 24.68 -33.19 -13.25
N GLY A 11 24.07 -32.98 -14.41
CA GLY A 11 22.63 -33.12 -14.61
C GLY A 11 21.80 -32.01 -13.95
N GLU A 12 22.46 -30.99 -13.39
CA GLU A 12 21.79 -29.85 -12.75
C GLU A 12 21.14 -28.95 -13.81
N HIS A 13 19.96 -28.41 -13.48
CA HIS A 13 19.29 -27.44 -14.33
C HIS A 13 20.15 -26.19 -14.53
N ARG A 14 20.18 -25.67 -15.75
CA ARG A 14 20.88 -24.45 -16.16
C ARG A 14 19.94 -23.57 -16.98
N PRO A 15 20.08 -22.24 -16.90
CA PRO A 15 19.37 -21.37 -17.82
C PRO A 15 19.69 -21.67 -19.29
N ASN A 16 18.72 -21.42 -20.15
CA ASN A 16 18.79 -21.51 -21.60
C ASN A 16 19.90 -20.58 -22.13
N GLN A 17 20.62 -21.06 -23.15
CA GLN A 17 21.68 -20.32 -23.83
C GLN A 17 21.18 -19.59 -25.08
N SER A 18 19.87 -19.63 -25.36
CA SER A 18 19.24 -18.97 -26.50
C SER A 18 19.32 -17.45 -26.38
N ILE A 19 19.83 -16.82 -27.43
CA ILE A 19 20.05 -15.37 -27.49
C ILE A 19 19.49 -14.83 -28.81
N PHE A 20 18.72 -13.76 -28.71
CA PHE A 20 18.38 -12.87 -29.82
C PHE A 20 19.19 -11.59 -29.65
N ARG A 21 19.86 -11.14 -30.71
CA ARG A 21 20.70 -9.93 -30.67
C ARG A 21 20.47 -9.10 -31.92
N ASN A 22 20.11 -7.84 -31.75
CA ASN A 22 19.83 -6.88 -32.81
C ASN A 22 18.84 -7.42 -33.85
N CYS A 23 17.79 -8.08 -33.37
CA CYS A 23 16.70 -8.60 -34.19
C CYS A 23 15.54 -7.60 -34.22
N THR A 24 14.88 -7.51 -35.37
CA THR A 24 13.61 -6.78 -35.50
C THR A 24 12.47 -7.77 -35.74
N PHE A 25 11.52 -7.78 -34.82
CA PHE A 25 10.24 -8.48 -34.92
C PHE A 25 9.19 -7.47 -35.35
N GLU A 26 8.61 -7.64 -36.53
CA GLU A 26 7.70 -6.64 -37.11
C GLU A 26 6.45 -7.29 -37.69
N THR A 27 5.31 -6.64 -37.47
CA THR A 27 4.07 -6.90 -38.19
C THR A 27 3.56 -5.60 -38.83
N THR A 28 2.89 -5.72 -39.98
CA THR A 28 2.40 -4.60 -40.79
C THR A 28 0.98 -4.88 -41.27
N SER A 29 0.31 -3.88 -41.87
CA SER A 29 -1.08 -4.04 -42.35
C SER A 29 -1.24 -5.14 -43.40
N VAL A 30 -0.16 -5.58 -44.04
CA VAL A 30 -0.14 -6.74 -44.95
C VAL A 30 -0.55 -8.04 -44.23
N PHE A 31 -0.26 -8.17 -42.93
CA PHE A 31 -0.69 -9.33 -42.16
C PHE A 31 -2.23 -9.42 -42.14
N ASP A 32 -2.90 -8.32 -41.81
CA ASP A 32 -4.36 -8.27 -41.72
C ASP A 32 -5.00 -8.48 -43.11
N GLU A 33 -4.38 -7.99 -44.19
CA GLU A 33 -4.82 -8.25 -45.57
C GLU A 33 -4.79 -9.74 -45.94
N ILE A 34 -3.81 -10.48 -45.43
CA ILE A 34 -3.62 -11.91 -45.76
C ILE A 34 -4.48 -12.80 -44.85
N PHE A 35 -4.54 -12.50 -43.56
CA PHE A 35 -5.13 -13.37 -42.54
C PHE A 35 -6.55 -12.93 -42.10
N GLY A 36 -7.04 -11.80 -42.62
CA GLY A 36 -8.42 -11.35 -42.45
C GLY A 36 -8.79 -11.10 -40.99
N GLU A 37 -9.79 -11.84 -40.48
CA GLU A 37 -10.34 -11.69 -39.11
C GLU A 37 -9.46 -12.31 -38.01
N SER A 38 -8.35 -12.99 -38.34
CA SER A 38 -7.44 -13.53 -37.32
C SER A 38 -6.42 -12.47 -36.90
N PRO A 39 -6.58 -11.81 -35.74
CA PRO A 39 -5.66 -10.76 -35.33
C PRO A 39 -4.29 -11.36 -35.04
N PHE A 40 -3.24 -10.65 -35.43
CA PHE A 40 -1.89 -10.98 -35.00
C PHE A 40 -1.82 -11.05 -33.46
N HIS A 41 -1.41 -12.20 -32.95
CA HIS A 41 -1.45 -12.47 -31.52
C HIS A 41 -0.18 -12.02 -30.79
N THR A 42 0.99 -12.63 -31.08
CA THR A 42 2.24 -12.33 -30.38
C THR A 42 3.46 -12.57 -31.25
N PHE A 43 4.57 -11.87 -30.98
CA PHE A 43 5.86 -12.16 -31.63
C PHE A 43 6.56 -13.36 -31.01
N VAL A 44 6.62 -13.43 -29.67
CA VAL A 44 7.27 -14.55 -28.97
C VAL A 44 6.43 -14.97 -27.77
N SER A 45 6.02 -16.23 -27.74
CA SER A 45 5.46 -16.89 -26.56
C SER A 45 6.48 -17.83 -25.91
N MET A 46 6.52 -17.83 -24.58
CA MET A 46 7.48 -18.59 -23.78
C MET A 46 6.71 -19.31 -22.67
N TYR A 47 6.96 -20.61 -22.53
CA TYR A 47 6.31 -21.46 -21.55
C TYR A 47 7.35 -22.29 -20.81
N LYS A 48 7.50 -22.09 -19.50
CA LYS A 48 8.50 -22.78 -18.66
C LYS A 48 9.91 -22.75 -19.28
N VAL A 49 10.27 -21.63 -19.92
CA VAL A 49 11.62 -21.44 -20.48
C VAL A 49 12.42 -20.60 -19.50
N ASP A 50 13.59 -21.07 -19.10
CA ASP A 50 14.48 -20.33 -18.20
C ASP A 50 15.59 -19.61 -18.97
N GLY A 51 15.70 -18.28 -18.89
CA GLY A 51 16.92 -17.54 -19.26
C GLY A 51 17.09 -17.07 -20.71
N VAL A 52 16.02 -16.93 -21.50
CA VAL A 52 16.14 -16.38 -22.89
C VAL A 52 16.57 -14.91 -22.85
N LYS A 53 17.53 -14.52 -23.69
CA LYS A 53 18.08 -13.14 -23.69
C LYS A 53 17.80 -12.41 -25.00
N TYR A 54 17.28 -11.19 -24.88
CA TYR A 54 17.02 -10.27 -25.98
C TYR A 54 17.90 -9.02 -25.83
N TYR A 55 18.91 -8.89 -26.68
CA TYR A 55 19.85 -7.76 -26.67
C TYR A 55 19.55 -6.81 -27.82
N GLY A 56 19.20 -5.56 -27.54
CA GLY A 56 18.96 -4.53 -28.56
C GLY A 56 17.92 -4.96 -29.62
N CYS A 57 16.87 -5.65 -29.20
CA CYS A 57 15.84 -6.17 -30.10
C CYS A 57 14.63 -5.23 -30.19
N ASP A 58 14.05 -5.10 -31.38
CA ASP A 58 12.89 -4.26 -31.63
C ASP A 58 11.64 -5.10 -31.88
N PHE A 59 10.54 -4.80 -31.18
CA PHE A 59 9.24 -5.43 -31.34
C PHE A 59 8.22 -4.37 -31.78
N ASN A 60 7.87 -4.40 -33.07
CA ASN A 60 7.16 -3.31 -33.73
C ASN A 60 5.85 -3.78 -34.34
N ASP A 61 4.75 -3.25 -33.83
CA ASP A 61 3.46 -3.38 -34.47
C ASP A 61 3.19 -2.19 -35.37
N ASN A 62 3.61 -2.25 -36.65
CA ASN A 62 3.54 -1.13 -37.59
C ASN A 62 2.22 -1.05 -38.37
N ARG A 63 1.17 -1.71 -37.88
CA ARG A 63 -0.18 -1.54 -38.42
C ARG A 63 -0.76 -0.15 -38.14
N THR A 64 -1.61 0.28 -39.05
CA THR A 64 -2.18 1.64 -39.06
C THR A 64 -3.28 1.82 -38.02
N GLU A 65 -4.27 0.92 -37.97
CA GLU A 65 -5.30 0.78 -36.94
C GLU A 65 -5.86 -0.63 -37.04
N TRP A 66 -6.30 -1.20 -35.92
CA TRP A 66 -6.77 -2.57 -35.89
C TRP A 66 -7.63 -2.79 -34.65
N ASN A 67 -8.75 -3.47 -34.87
CA ASN A 67 -9.78 -3.73 -33.88
C ASN A 67 -9.54 -5.11 -33.31
N VAL A 68 -9.07 -5.20 -32.07
CA VAL A 68 -8.53 -6.45 -31.56
C VAL A 68 -9.09 -6.91 -30.22
N PRO A 69 -9.14 -8.23 -29.99
CA PRO A 69 -9.36 -8.79 -28.66
C PRO A 69 -8.30 -8.31 -27.65
N PHE A 70 -8.70 -8.25 -26.37
CA PHE A 70 -7.89 -7.76 -25.24
C PHE A 70 -6.49 -8.40 -25.08
N ILE A 71 -6.27 -9.64 -25.53
CA ILE A 71 -4.94 -10.28 -25.53
C ILE A 71 -4.56 -10.59 -26.97
N SER A 72 -3.89 -9.63 -27.60
CA SER A 72 -3.29 -9.72 -28.93
C SER A 72 -2.23 -8.62 -29.02
N SER A 73 -1.48 -8.51 -30.11
CA SER A 73 -0.35 -7.56 -30.17
C SER A 73 0.65 -7.70 -29.03
N VAL A 74 1.02 -8.92 -28.68
CA VAL A 74 1.92 -9.10 -27.55
C VAL A 74 3.36 -9.15 -28.07
N GLY A 75 4.25 -8.30 -27.55
CA GLY A 75 5.67 -8.36 -27.86
C GLY A 75 6.28 -9.66 -27.36
N LEU A 76 6.33 -9.81 -26.03
CA LEU A 76 6.74 -11.04 -25.35
C LEU A 76 5.62 -11.53 -24.44
N TRP A 77 5.22 -12.80 -24.58
CA TRP A 77 4.23 -13.44 -23.70
C TRP A 77 4.83 -14.63 -22.97
N GLY A 78 4.98 -14.54 -21.64
CA GLY A 78 5.54 -15.59 -20.80
C GLY A 78 4.53 -16.16 -19.81
N LEU A 79 4.46 -17.49 -19.72
CA LEU A 79 3.89 -18.23 -18.59
C LEU A 79 5.00 -19.08 -17.96
N ASP A 80 5.30 -18.84 -16.68
CA ASP A 80 6.40 -19.48 -15.95
C ASP A 80 7.76 -19.33 -16.66
N ALA A 81 7.97 -18.23 -17.37
CA ALA A 81 9.17 -18.00 -18.18
C ALA A 81 10.12 -17.00 -17.53
N ASN A 82 11.41 -17.33 -17.52
CA ASN A 82 12.49 -16.42 -17.20
C ASN A 82 13.14 -15.90 -18.49
N PHE A 83 13.25 -14.58 -18.60
CA PHE A 83 13.85 -13.93 -19.75
C PHE A 83 14.41 -12.55 -19.39
N LEU A 84 15.38 -12.11 -20.19
CA LEU A 84 16.06 -10.83 -20.01
C LEU A 84 15.95 -9.99 -21.27
N VAL A 85 15.43 -8.78 -21.14
CA VAL A 85 15.45 -7.74 -22.17
C VAL A 85 16.48 -6.69 -21.78
N LEU A 86 17.57 -6.65 -22.53
CA LEU A 86 18.76 -5.87 -22.21
C LEU A 86 19.16 -5.01 -23.41
N PRO A 87 19.89 -3.91 -23.20
CA PRO A 87 20.50 -3.19 -24.32
C PRO A 87 21.63 -4.02 -24.91
N ASN A 88 21.97 -3.78 -26.17
CA ASN A 88 23.22 -4.22 -26.77
C ASN A 88 24.23 -3.05 -26.80
N CYS A 89 25.50 -3.38 -26.93
CA CYS A 89 26.53 -2.40 -27.29
C CYS A 89 26.79 -2.47 -28.78
N LYS A 90 26.88 -1.30 -29.43
CA LYS A 90 27.25 -1.25 -30.85
C LYS A 90 28.72 -1.65 -31.02
N THR A 91 29.56 -1.45 -30.01
CA THR A 91 30.92 -2.00 -29.97
C THR A 91 30.96 -3.46 -29.47
N PRO A 92 31.60 -4.40 -30.18
CA PRO A 92 31.48 -5.84 -29.90
C PRO A 92 32.18 -6.39 -28.62
N GLU A 93 32.88 -5.57 -27.84
CA GLU A 93 33.82 -6.05 -26.81
C GLU A 93 33.39 -5.78 -25.35
N THR A 94 32.23 -5.13 -25.13
CA THR A 94 31.76 -4.77 -23.79
C THR A 94 30.57 -5.62 -23.35
N LYS A 95 30.55 -5.99 -22.06
CA LYS A 95 29.34 -6.50 -21.41
C LYS A 95 28.25 -5.43 -21.55
N CYS A 96 26.98 -5.82 -21.79
CA CYS A 96 25.91 -4.85 -22.07
C CYS A 96 25.67 -3.83 -20.93
N TRP A 97 26.00 -4.18 -19.69
CA TRP A 97 25.97 -3.25 -18.56
C TRP A 97 27.17 -2.30 -18.51
N GLN A 98 28.25 -2.53 -19.26
CA GLN A 98 29.41 -1.63 -19.33
C GLN A 98 29.37 -0.70 -20.55
N CYS A 99 28.24 -0.66 -21.27
CA CYS A 99 28.08 0.21 -22.43
C CYS A 99 28.13 1.70 -22.04
N GLU A 100 28.92 2.49 -22.77
CA GLU A 100 28.79 3.95 -22.72
C GLU A 100 27.43 4.38 -23.29
N GLN A 101 26.85 5.45 -22.73
CA GLN A 101 25.49 5.91 -23.07
C GLN A 101 25.28 6.15 -24.57
N ASN A 102 26.30 6.64 -25.29
CA ASN A 102 26.22 6.93 -26.72
C ASN A 102 26.36 5.68 -27.60
N ASP A 103 26.90 4.59 -27.04
CA ASP A 103 27.11 3.31 -27.72
C ASP A 103 25.98 2.30 -27.45
N LEU A 104 25.05 2.68 -26.59
CA LEU A 104 23.95 1.86 -26.14
C LEU A 104 22.89 1.72 -27.26
N ASP A 105 22.57 0.48 -27.59
CA ASP A 105 21.53 0.09 -28.54
C ASP A 105 20.40 -0.58 -27.74
N LYS A 106 19.32 0.16 -27.47
CA LYS A 106 18.25 -0.30 -26.59
C LYS A 106 17.33 -1.26 -27.32
N SER A 107 16.78 -2.21 -26.57
CA SER A 107 15.57 -2.90 -27.05
C SER A 107 14.39 -1.92 -27.07
N THR A 108 13.47 -2.10 -28.03
CA THR A 108 12.30 -1.25 -28.20
C THR A 108 11.02 -2.07 -28.32
N PHE A 109 9.94 -1.61 -27.68
CA PHE A 109 8.58 -2.09 -27.89
C PHE A 109 7.71 -0.94 -28.40
N TYR A 110 7.12 -1.09 -29.58
CA TYR A 110 6.40 0.01 -30.24
C TYR A 110 5.01 -0.39 -30.76
N GLY A 111 4.01 0.39 -30.34
CA GLY A 111 2.67 0.33 -30.91
C GLY A 111 1.84 -0.89 -30.52
N LEU A 112 2.29 -1.65 -29.51
CA LEU A 112 1.69 -2.90 -29.10
C LEU A 112 0.49 -2.66 -28.16
N LEU A 113 -0.43 -3.60 -28.08
CA LEU A 113 -1.41 -3.62 -27.00
C LEU A 113 -0.72 -4.04 -25.68
N LEU A 114 0.15 -5.05 -25.74
CA LEU A 114 0.93 -5.53 -24.61
C LEU A 114 2.39 -5.60 -25.04
N GLY A 115 3.27 -4.74 -24.50
CA GLY A 115 4.70 -4.83 -24.78
C GLY A 115 5.26 -6.15 -24.26
N ILE A 116 5.12 -6.37 -22.96
CA ILE A 116 5.46 -7.62 -22.27
C ILE A 116 4.27 -8.05 -21.42
N TYR A 117 3.82 -9.29 -21.58
CA TYR A 117 2.90 -9.96 -20.66
C TYR A 117 3.66 -11.13 -20.02
N ALA A 118 3.96 -11.03 -18.72
CA ALA A 118 4.61 -12.08 -17.97
C ALA A 118 3.74 -12.55 -16.80
N SER A 119 3.62 -13.87 -16.63
CA SER A 119 2.93 -14.48 -15.50
C SER A 119 3.59 -15.77 -15.03
N GLN A 120 3.28 -16.19 -13.81
CA GLN A 120 3.65 -17.50 -13.26
C GLN A 120 2.40 -18.29 -12.89
N SER A 121 2.56 -19.60 -12.74
CA SER A 121 1.53 -20.50 -12.22
C SER A 121 2.08 -21.60 -11.32
N SER A 122 3.37 -21.94 -11.45
CA SER A 122 3.98 -23.06 -10.73
C SER A 122 5.49 -22.91 -10.52
N THR A 123 6.07 -21.74 -10.83
CA THR A 123 7.50 -21.48 -10.74
C THR A 123 7.79 -20.11 -10.14
N ASN A 124 9.06 -19.86 -9.80
CA ASN A 124 9.57 -18.54 -9.41
C ASN A 124 10.37 -17.89 -10.56
N ASN A 125 10.15 -18.34 -11.81
CA ASN A 125 10.83 -17.80 -12.98
C ASN A 125 10.41 -16.36 -13.24
N THR A 126 11.37 -15.45 -13.21
CA THR A 126 11.10 -14.01 -13.28
C THR A 126 11.75 -13.36 -14.49
N PHE A 127 11.41 -12.11 -14.78
CA PHE A 127 11.98 -11.37 -15.90
C PHE A 127 12.82 -10.17 -15.46
N VAL A 128 13.76 -9.79 -16.32
CA VAL A 128 14.54 -8.54 -16.19
C VAL A 128 14.36 -7.70 -17.45
N VAL A 129 13.92 -6.46 -17.27
CA VAL A 129 13.94 -5.41 -18.29
C VAL A 129 14.87 -4.31 -17.81
N ASP A 130 15.90 -4.01 -18.60
CA ASP A 130 16.85 -2.96 -18.29
C ASP A 130 17.09 -2.08 -19.52
N ARG A 131 17.11 -0.75 -19.32
CA ARG A 131 17.42 0.25 -20.36
C ARG A 131 16.69 -0.02 -21.69
N THR A 132 15.39 -0.26 -21.59
CA THR A 132 14.49 -0.55 -22.73
C THR A 132 13.59 0.65 -23.00
N ASP A 133 13.24 0.89 -24.27
CA ASP A 133 12.33 1.95 -24.66
C ASP A 133 10.94 1.36 -25.01
N PHE A 134 9.91 1.74 -24.26
CA PHE A 134 8.52 1.42 -24.54
C PHE A 134 7.81 2.65 -25.09
N LYS A 135 7.21 2.54 -26.27
CA LYS A 135 6.67 3.68 -27.01
C LYS A 135 5.29 3.37 -27.55
N ARG A 136 4.29 4.14 -27.11
CA ARG A 136 2.92 4.07 -27.63
C ARG A 136 2.31 2.66 -27.53
N ASN A 137 2.67 1.92 -26.47
CA ASN A 137 2.04 0.65 -26.14
C ASN A 137 0.90 0.88 -25.15
N PHE A 138 -0.24 0.23 -25.34
CA PHE A 138 -1.38 0.38 -24.43
C PHE A 138 -1.01 -0.05 -23.02
N PHE A 139 -0.51 -1.26 -22.84
CA PHE A 139 0.21 -1.69 -21.64
C PHE A 139 1.66 -2.00 -22.02
N SER A 140 2.62 -1.27 -21.45
CA SER A 140 4.02 -1.50 -21.82
C SER A 140 4.57 -2.76 -21.15
N VAL A 141 4.32 -2.92 -19.84
CA VAL A 141 4.60 -4.15 -19.09
C VAL A 141 3.36 -4.53 -18.29
N PHE A 142 2.89 -5.76 -18.48
CA PHE A 142 1.76 -6.37 -17.78
C PHE A 142 2.28 -7.58 -17.00
N ASN A 143 2.55 -7.38 -15.71
CA ASN A 143 3.09 -8.39 -14.80
C ASN A 143 1.97 -8.95 -13.92
N VAL A 144 1.74 -10.26 -13.96
CA VAL A 144 0.62 -10.90 -13.24
C VAL A 144 1.12 -12.11 -12.47
N SER A 145 0.93 -12.13 -11.15
CA SER A 145 1.35 -13.25 -10.29
C SER A 145 2.78 -13.69 -10.58
N ASN A 146 3.69 -12.73 -10.78
CA ASN A 146 5.08 -13.01 -11.15
C ASN A 146 6.02 -12.18 -10.29
N ASP A 147 6.50 -12.86 -9.25
CA ASP A 147 7.30 -12.29 -8.18
C ASP A 147 8.74 -12.01 -8.62
N PHE A 148 9.40 -11.11 -7.89
CA PHE A 148 10.82 -10.77 -8.06
C PHE A 148 11.21 -10.15 -9.41
N SER A 149 10.23 -9.73 -10.20
CA SER A 149 10.45 -9.12 -11.51
C SER A 149 11.18 -7.79 -11.41
N SER A 150 11.99 -7.48 -12.43
CA SER A 150 12.76 -6.24 -12.48
C SER A 150 12.48 -5.46 -13.75
N CYS A 151 12.15 -4.19 -13.60
CA CYS A 151 12.12 -3.23 -14.68
C CYS A 151 12.87 -1.98 -14.24
N ILE A 152 14.07 -1.77 -14.77
CA ILE A 152 14.97 -0.72 -14.31
C ILE A 152 15.51 0.15 -15.45
N ARG A 153 15.81 1.41 -15.13
CA ARG A 153 16.53 2.35 -16.03
C ARG A 153 15.88 2.49 -17.42
N SER A 154 14.59 2.21 -17.53
CA SER A 154 13.85 2.12 -18.80
C SER A 154 13.00 3.35 -19.04
N LYS A 155 12.65 3.60 -20.30
CA LYS A 155 11.86 4.76 -20.74
C LYS A 155 10.49 4.31 -21.21
N PHE A 156 9.45 4.95 -20.69
CA PHE A 156 8.06 4.70 -21.04
C PHE A 156 7.44 5.98 -21.60
N GLU A 157 7.09 5.94 -22.88
CA GLU A 157 6.26 6.95 -23.53
C GLU A 157 4.84 6.37 -23.67
N VAL A 158 4.06 6.50 -22.60
CA VAL A 158 2.75 5.86 -22.40
C VAL A 158 1.74 6.43 -23.41
N GLY A 159 1.10 5.55 -24.18
CA GLY A 159 0.18 5.96 -25.23
C GLY A 159 -0.42 4.75 -25.94
N THR A 160 -1.27 4.95 -26.93
CA THR A 160 -1.87 3.84 -27.68
C THR A 160 -1.99 4.14 -29.16
N LYS A 161 -1.99 3.09 -29.99
CA LYS A 161 -2.43 3.13 -31.39
C LYS A 161 -3.92 2.86 -31.53
N ASN A 162 -4.53 2.21 -30.55
CA ASN A 162 -5.95 1.93 -30.50
C ASN A 162 -6.61 2.81 -29.41
N PRO A 163 -7.19 3.97 -29.76
CA PRO A 163 -7.92 4.81 -28.80
C PRO A 163 -9.20 4.13 -28.31
N ASN A 164 -9.78 3.24 -29.11
CA ASN A 164 -10.85 2.32 -28.72
C ASN A 164 -10.28 1.02 -28.14
N GLY A 165 -9.10 1.07 -27.52
CA GLY A 165 -8.50 -0.06 -26.80
C GLY A 165 -9.44 -0.57 -25.71
N PRO A 166 -8.99 -1.54 -24.88
CA PRO A 166 -9.74 -2.07 -23.74
C PRO A 166 -10.61 -0.99 -23.07
N SER A 167 -11.92 -0.90 -23.41
CA SER A 167 -12.68 0.36 -23.29
C SER A 167 -12.96 0.80 -21.86
N SER A 168 -12.50 0.00 -20.90
CA SER A 168 -12.61 0.20 -19.47
C SER A 168 -11.28 0.53 -18.78
N TYR A 169 -10.15 0.57 -19.52
CA TYR A 169 -8.83 0.73 -18.95
C TYR A 169 -8.02 1.85 -19.60
N PRO A 170 -7.16 2.55 -18.83
CA PRO A 170 -6.22 3.52 -19.36
C PRO A 170 -4.96 2.85 -19.92
N PRO A 171 -4.33 3.40 -20.96
CA PRO A 171 -2.96 3.07 -21.30
C PRO A 171 -2.03 3.29 -20.09
N SER A 172 -1.19 2.30 -19.81
CA SER A 172 -0.33 2.28 -18.63
C SER A 172 1.11 1.88 -18.97
N GLY A 173 2.08 2.46 -18.27
CA GLY A 173 3.48 2.05 -18.35
C GLY A 173 3.66 0.63 -17.80
N ILE A 174 3.57 0.47 -16.49
CA ILE A 174 3.65 -0.84 -15.83
C ILE A 174 2.34 -1.10 -15.10
N VAL A 175 1.71 -2.25 -15.35
CA VAL A 175 0.66 -2.80 -14.49
C VAL A 175 1.21 -4.05 -13.83
N ASN A 176 1.11 -4.09 -12.51
CA ASN A 176 1.65 -5.15 -11.68
C ASN A 176 0.54 -5.67 -10.76
N ASN A 177 0.12 -6.92 -10.94
CA ASN A 177 -1.03 -7.48 -10.24
C ASN A 177 -0.70 -8.82 -9.58
N GLY A 178 -0.85 -8.91 -8.26
CA GLY A 178 -0.61 -10.14 -7.51
C GLY A 178 0.87 -10.52 -7.41
N SER A 179 1.79 -9.56 -7.50
CA SER A 179 3.23 -9.82 -7.50
C SER A 179 3.95 -9.05 -6.40
N SER A 180 4.93 -9.70 -5.77
CA SER A 180 5.73 -9.24 -4.64
C SER A 180 7.23 -9.28 -4.94
N GLY A 181 8.04 -8.56 -4.14
CA GLY A 181 9.50 -8.55 -4.21
C GLY A 181 10.06 -7.96 -5.51
N PHE A 182 9.23 -7.28 -6.30
CA PHE A 182 9.61 -6.67 -7.57
C PHE A 182 10.54 -5.46 -7.36
N ASN A 183 11.21 -5.08 -8.43
CA ASN A 183 12.12 -3.95 -8.46
C ASN A 183 11.83 -3.06 -9.67
N PHE A 184 11.00 -2.04 -9.47
CA PHE A 184 10.68 -1.03 -10.47
C PHE A 184 11.35 0.29 -10.11
N GLU A 185 12.54 0.50 -10.68
CA GLU A 185 13.45 1.54 -10.23
C GLU A 185 14.11 2.33 -11.36
N GLN A 186 14.36 3.63 -11.13
CA GLN A 186 15.13 4.50 -12.03
C GLN A 186 14.54 4.60 -13.45
N ASN A 187 13.24 4.34 -13.62
CA ASN A 187 12.56 4.48 -14.90
C ASN A 187 12.06 5.91 -15.11
N THR A 188 11.84 6.28 -16.36
CA THR A 188 11.23 7.56 -16.74
C THR A 188 9.92 7.32 -17.48
N PHE A 189 8.84 7.92 -17.02
CA PHE A 189 7.50 7.82 -17.59
C PHE A 189 7.02 9.18 -18.07
N SER A 190 6.52 9.23 -19.29
CA SER A 190 5.86 10.41 -19.86
C SER A 190 4.74 10.00 -20.79
N VAL A 191 3.78 10.89 -21.06
CA VAL A 191 2.79 10.65 -22.11
C VAL A 191 3.46 10.70 -23.49
N PHE A 192 3.07 9.79 -24.38
CA PHE A 192 3.52 9.78 -25.77
C PHE A 192 3.11 11.07 -26.49
N ILE A 193 4.00 11.63 -27.31
CA ILE A 193 3.76 12.90 -28.01
C ILE A 193 2.57 12.75 -28.98
N ASN A 194 1.71 13.78 -29.02
CA ASN A 194 0.47 13.78 -29.80
C ASN A 194 -0.45 12.59 -29.45
N PRO A 195 -0.85 12.45 -28.17
CA PRO A 195 -1.83 11.43 -27.79
C PRO A 195 -3.15 11.67 -28.56
N PRO A 196 -3.95 10.62 -28.83
CA PRO A 196 -5.30 10.79 -29.37
C PRO A 196 -6.08 11.83 -28.56
N SER A 197 -6.83 12.71 -29.23
CA SER A 197 -7.50 13.88 -28.63
C SER A 197 -8.75 13.55 -27.79
N GLU A 198 -8.88 12.32 -27.31
CA GLU A 198 -10.05 11.85 -26.57
C GLU A 198 -9.74 11.66 -25.09
N ASN A 199 -10.79 11.63 -24.26
CA ASN A 199 -10.78 11.53 -22.80
C ASN A 199 -10.15 10.21 -22.29
N ILE A 200 -8.86 10.01 -22.53
CA ILE A 200 -8.10 8.83 -22.13
C ILE A 200 -7.12 9.27 -21.05
N TYR A 201 -7.18 8.61 -19.89
CA TYR A 201 -6.17 8.79 -18.84
C TYR A 201 -4.91 7.99 -19.16
N TYR A 202 -3.75 8.52 -18.82
CA TYR A 202 -2.46 7.83 -18.93
C TYR A 202 -1.88 7.54 -17.55
N VAL A 203 -1.51 6.28 -17.31
CA VAL A 203 -0.99 5.82 -16.02
C VAL A 203 0.51 5.49 -16.12
N GLY A 204 1.29 5.89 -15.12
CA GLY A 204 2.71 5.51 -15.01
C GLY A 204 2.86 4.06 -14.56
N ILE A 205 2.66 3.83 -13.26
CA ILE A 205 2.68 2.50 -12.64
C ILE A 205 1.36 2.25 -11.90
N TRP A 206 0.76 1.08 -12.10
CA TRP A 206 -0.41 0.61 -11.37
C TRP A 206 -0.09 -0.70 -10.64
N ASN A 207 -0.02 -0.64 -9.31
CA ASN A 207 0.16 -1.81 -8.44
C ASN A 207 -1.19 -2.31 -7.92
N ILE A 208 -1.38 -3.63 -7.95
CA ILE A 208 -2.62 -4.28 -7.55
C ILE A 208 -2.27 -5.53 -6.76
N ASN A 209 -2.87 -5.70 -5.58
CA ASN A 209 -2.71 -6.91 -4.77
C ASN A 209 -1.23 -7.34 -4.60
N THR A 210 -0.30 -6.42 -4.37
CA THR A 210 1.13 -6.76 -4.20
C THR A 210 1.43 -7.44 -2.87
N GLY A 211 0.42 -7.48 -1.99
CA GLY A 211 0.38 -8.23 -0.75
C GLY A 211 1.15 -7.60 0.40
N GLU A 212 1.35 -8.43 1.42
CA GLU A 212 1.84 -8.07 2.75
C GLU A 212 3.35 -7.85 2.88
N ASP A 213 4.11 -8.22 1.84
CA ASP A 213 5.56 -8.07 1.82
C ASP A 213 5.96 -6.61 1.66
N ILE A 214 7.20 -6.30 2.05
CA ILE A 214 7.76 -4.97 1.83
C ILE A 214 8.05 -4.84 0.33
N ASN A 215 7.37 -3.90 -0.32
CA ASN A 215 7.48 -3.63 -1.74
C ASN A 215 7.81 -2.15 -1.93
N THR A 216 8.60 -1.80 -2.96
CA THR A 216 9.02 -0.41 -3.16
C THR A 216 9.03 -0.01 -4.62
N ILE A 217 8.41 1.12 -4.93
CA ILE A 217 8.60 1.86 -6.18
C ILE A 217 9.61 2.95 -5.89
N TYR A 218 10.79 2.86 -6.51
CA TYR A 218 11.95 3.63 -6.09
C TYR A 218 12.54 4.50 -7.20
N ASN A 219 12.73 5.79 -6.94
CA ASN A 219 13.53 6.69 -7.78
C ASN A 219 13.10 6.73 -9.26
N ASN A 220 11.80 6.60 -9.54
CA ASN A 220 11.25 6.79 -10.88
C ASN A 220 10.89 8.25 -11.12
N ASN A 221 10.94 8.70 -12.38
CA ASN A 221 10.53 10.04 -12.79
C ASN A 221 9.24 9.97 -13.61
N PHE A 222 8.24 10.74 -13.22
CA PHE A 222 6.91 10.78 -13.81
C PHE A 222 6.58 12.19 -14.29
N THR A 223 6.20 12.32 -15.55
CA THR A 223 5.90 13.62 -16.15
C THR A 223 4.69 13.59 -17.07
N ASP A 224 3.83 14.60 -16.97
CA ASP A 224 2.64 14.79 -17.82
C ASP A 224 1.59 13.67 -17.79
N LEU A 225 1.65 12.72 -16.85
CA LEU A 225 0.69 11.60 -16.72
C LEU A 225 -0.58 12.04 -16.01
N ASP A 226 -1.71 11.38 -16.29
CA ASP A 226 -2.95 11.63 -15.53
C ASP A 226 -2.83 11.05 -14.12
N PHE A 227 -2.32 9.82 -14.01
CA PHE A 227 -2.02 9.18 -12.74
C PHE A 227 -0.58 8.67 -12.77
N ALA A 228 0.32 9.24 -11.97
CA ALA A 228 1.71 8.81 -11.99
C ALA A 228 1.90 7.45 -11.32
N ASN A 229 1.44 7.34 -10.07
CA ASN A 229 1.44 6.09 -9.31
C ASN A 229 0.03 5.77 -8.82
N THR A 230 -0.44 4.57 -9.13
CA THR A 230 -1.75 4.07 -8.71
C THR A 230 -1.59 2.78 -7.91
N ALA A 231 -2.32 2.64 -6.81
CA ALA A 231 -2.45 1.38 -6.08
C ALA A 231 -3.92 1.03 -5.82
N SER A 232 -4.25 -0.26 -5.91
CA SER A 232 -5.56 -0.79 -5.54
C SER A 232 -5.51 -2.19 -4.99
N GLY A 233 -6.48 -2.60 -4.18
CA GLY A 233 -6.46 -3.94 -3.58
C GLY A 233 -5.46 -4.05 -2.43
N ASP A 234 -5.11 -5.28 -2.08
CA ASP A 234 -4.29 -5.58 -0.91
C ASP A 234 -2.79 -5.35 -1.20
N ASN A 235 -2.30 -4.17 -0.85
CA ASN A 235 -0.87 -3.81 -0.93
C ASN A 235 -0.33 -3.40 0.46
N HIS A 236 -0.96 -3.90 1.51
CA HIS A 236 -0.75 -3.52 2.91
C HIS A 236 -0.61 -4.78 3.78
N ASN A 237 -0.24 -4.62 5.05
CA ASN A 237 -0.36 -5.69 6.03
C ASN A 237 -1.10 -5.18 7.27
N ASN A 238 -2.31 -5.69 7.50
CA ASN A 238 -3.18 -5.26 8.59
C ASN A 238 -2.60 -5.52 9.99
N ASP A 239 -1.82 -6.61 10.15
CA ASP A 239 -1.20 -6.95 11.42
C ASP A 239 0.08 -6.14 11.68
N PHE A 240 0.77 -5.76 10.59
CA PHE A 240 2.09 -5.12 10.55
C PHE A 240 2.04 -3.90 9.63
N PRO A 241 1.39 -2.80 10.04
CA PRO A 241 1.03 -1.69 9.17
C PRO A 241 2.22 -0.98 8.51
N GLU A 242 3.43 -1.18 9.02
CA GLU A 242 4.67 -0.71 8.42
C GLU A 242 5.12 -1.48 7.17
N ARG A 243 4.47 -2.59 6.84
CA ARG A 243 4.76 -3.44 5.67
C ARG A 243 3.74 -3.23 4.56
N GLY A 244 4.10 -3.66 3.36
CA GLY A 244 3.33 -3.42 2.13
C GLY A 244 4.07 -2.52 1.14
N LEU A 245 3.33 -1.91 0.23
CA LEU A 245 3.83 -1.04 -0.83
C LEU A 245 4.27 0.33 -0.30
N GLN A 246 5.48 0.74 -0.64
CA GLN A 246 6.03 2.05 -0.36
C GLN A 246 6.49 2.77 -1.63
N TYR A 247 6.39 4.10 -1.61
CA TYR A 247 6.90 4.99 -2.64
C TYR A 247 8.05 5.80 -2.06
N GLN A 248 9.25 5.62 -2.60
CA GLN A 248 10.43 6.34 -2.14
C GLN A 248 11.20 6.99 -3.29
N CYS A 249 11.68 8.21 -3.07
CA CYS A 249 12.55 8.95 -3.98
C CYS A 249 11.97 9.22 -5.39
N ASN A 250 10.68 9.00 -5.62
CA ASN A 250 10.06 9.22 -6.92
C ASN A 250 9.87 10.71 -7.19
N LYS A 251 10.06 11.11 -8.45
CA LYS A 251 9.94 12.50 -8.87
C LYS A 251 8.70 12.67 -9.73
N ASN A 252 7.79 13.51 -9.27
CA ASN A 252 6.60 13.89 -10.04
C ASN A 252 6.74 15.32 -10.54
N SER A 253 6.41 15.55 -11.82
CA SER A 253 6.46 16.88 -12.41
C SER A 253 5.34 17.05 -13.44
N ALA A 254 4.55 18.13 -13.30
CA ALA A 254 3.52 18.50 -14.26
C ALA A 254 2.50 17.39 -14.60
N ASN A 255 2.25 16.45 -13.69
CA ASN A 255 1.21 15.44 -13.88
C ASN A 255 -0.18 16.12 -13.97
N ARG A 256 -1.09 15.54 -14.76
CA ARG A 256 -2.38 16.15 -15.12
C ARG A 256 -3.42 16.00 -14.02
N ASN A 257 -3.48 14.88 -13.29
CA ASN A 257 -4.42 14.72 -12.17
C ASN A 257 -3.70 14.43 -10.85
N LEU A 258 -3.31 13.17 -10.59
CA LEU A 258 -2.82 12.73 -9.28
C LEU A 258 -1.40 12.16 -9.39
N ASP A 259 -0.51 12.59 -8.50
CA ASP A 259 0.85 12.02 -8.38
C ASP A 259 0.80 10.63 -7.73
N PHE A 260 0.01 10.49 -6.66
CA PHE A 260 -0.25 9.23 -5.98
C PHE A 260 -1.76 9.05 -5.78
N PHE A 261 -2.30 7.94 -6.30
CA PHE A 261 -3.71 7.60 -6.18
C PHE A 261 -3.88 6.20 -5.60
N ILE A 262 -4.39 6.12 -4.38
CA ILE A 262 -4.62 4.87 -3.64
C ILE A 262 -6.11 4.76 -3.40
N TRP A 263 -6.69 3.64 -3.82
CA TRP A 263 -8.11 3.38 -3.65
C TRP A 263 -8.35 1.89 -3.37
N GLY A 264 -9.39 1.58 -2.62
CA GLY A 264 -9.65 0.21 -2.20
C GLY A 264 -10.83 0.11 -1.25
N THR A 265 -11.15 -1.12 -0.87
CA THR A 265 -12.17 -1.44 0.13
C THR A 265 -11.55 -1.60 1.52
N GLN A 266 -12.38 -1.93 2.52
CA GLN A 266 -12.08 -1.86 3.96
C GLN A 266 -10.66 -2.32 4.36
N ASP A 267 -10.18 -3.48 3.89
CA ASP A 267 -8.89 -4.02 4.34
C ASP A 267 -7.73 -3.76 3.35
N GLU A 268 -7.94 -2.88 2.37
CA GLU A 268 -7.02 -2.61 1.28
C GLU A 268 -6.28 -1.29 1.52
N GLY A 269 -5.10 -1.14 0.93
CA GLY A 269 -4.25 0.02 1.19
C GLY A 269 -2.83 -0.15 0.68
N ILE A 270 -1.96 0.73 1.16
CA ILE A 270 -0.51 0.63 1.03
C ILE A 270 0.12 0.64 2.43
N ALA A 271 1.44 0.47 2.54
CA ALA A 271 2.10 0.57 3.85
C ALA A 271 1.78 1.92 4.53
N THR A 272 1.42 1.89 5.81
CA THR A 272 1.05 3.08 6.58
C THR A 272 2.20 4.08 6.66
N TYR A 273 3.45 3.63 6.64
CA TYR A 273 4.61 4.50 6.77
C TYR A 273 5.29 4.70 5.41
N GLN A 274 5.39 5.96 4.98
CA GLN A 274 6.09 6.38 3.76
C GLN A 274 7.27 7.25 4.19
N GLY A 275 8.45 6.62 4.31
CA GLY A 275 9.58 7.16 5.06
C GLY A 275 9.38 7.02 6.58
N SER A 276 10.16 7.76 7.36
CA SER A 276 10.14 7.74 8.82
C SER A 276 10.54 9.07 9.43
N SER A 277 10.47 9.17 10.76
CA SER A 277 10.97 10.33 11.50
C SER A 277 12.47 10.59 11.28
N ASP A 278 13.25 9.55 11.01
CA ASP A 278 14.70 9.67 10.81
C ASP A 278 15.06 9.98 9.37
N GLN A 279 14.24 9.56 8.40
CA GLN A 279 14.51 9.72 6.97
C GLN A 279 13.22 9.93 6.17
N ALA A 280 13.15 11.05 5.44
CA ALA A 280 12.01 11.34 4.56
C ALA A 280 11.82 10.27 3.46
N ALA A 281 10.60 10.16 2.92
CA ALA A 281 10.33 9.32 1.76
C ALA A 281 11.10 9.78 0.50
N GLY A 282 11.42 11.07 0.42
CA GLY A 282 12.20 11.64 -0.68
C GLY A 282 11.44 11.84 -2.00
N ASN A 283 10.12 11.61 -2.03
CA ASN A 283 9.35 11.88 -3.25
C ASN A 283 9.10 13.38 -3.43
N THR A 284 9.08 13.84 -4.68
CA THR A 284 8.65 15.20 -5.04
C THR A 284 7.28 15.18 -5.72
N PHE A 285 6.56 16.29 -5.65
CA PHE A 285 5.19 16.44 -6.13
C PHE A 285 5.07 17.49 -7.24
N SER A 286 4.05 17.34 -8.08
CA SER A 286 3.66 18.31 -9.11
C SER A 286 3.05 19.59 -8.51
N LEU A 287 2.61 19.55 -7.24
CA LEU A 287 2.08 20.66 -6.44
C LEU A 287 0.90 21.38 -7.10
N LYS A 288 -0.08 20.61 -7.57
CA LYS A 288 -1.26 21.18 -8.22
C LYS A 288 -2.34 21.53 -7.21
N ALA A 289 -3.16 22.52 -7.56
CA ALA A 289 -4.31 22.90 -6.71
C ALA A 289 -5.57 22.10 -7.04
N THR A 290 -5.63 21.48 -8.23
CA THR A 290 -6.77 20.69 -8.71
C THR A 290 -6.28 19.51 -9.56
N PRO A 291 -6.97 18.35 -9.51
CA PRO A 291 -8.13 18.03 -8.66
C PRO A 291 -7.77 17.95 -7.17
N GLU A 292 -8.76 17.78 -6.29
CA GLU A 292 -8.52 17.57 -4.86
C GLU A 292 -7.59 16.36 -4.64
N GLY A 293 -6.65 16.49 -3.69
CA GLY A 293 -5.61 15.49 -3.41
C GLY A 293 -4.64 15.22 -4.56
N SER A 294 -4.42 16.18 -5.48
CA SER A 294 -3.52 16.00 -6.63
C SER A 294 -2.10 15.57 -6.27
N ASP A 295 -1.61 15.92 -5.09
CA ASP A 295 -0.28 15.50 -4.65
C ASP A 295 -0.35 14.11 -4.02
N PHE A 296 -1.37 13.82 -3.23
CA PHE A 296 -1.60 12.49 -2.67
C PHE A 296 -3.07 12.26 -2.35
N TYR A 297 -3.66 11.22 -2.93
CA TYR A 297 -5.06 10.89 -2.75
C TYR A 297 -5.20 9.45 -2.25
N ASN A 298 -5.48 9.28 -0.96
CA ASN A 298 -5.76 8.00 -0.33
C ASN A 298 -7.24 7.91 0.08
N GLU A 299 -8.01 7.06 -0.60
CA GLU A 299 -9.41 6.77 -0.25
C GLU A 299 -9.58 5.60 0.72
N THR A 300 -8.49 4.89 1.05
CA THR A 300 -8.58 3.71 1.89
C THR A 300 -8.72 4.08 3.36
N ILE A 301 -9.23 3.16 4.18
CA ILE A 301 -9.44 3.43 5.61
C ILE A 301 -8.12 3.51 6.38
N TRP A 302 -7.07 2.84 5.87
CA TRP A 302 -5.77 2.79 6.50
C TRP A 302 -5.05 4.14 6.33
N PRO A 303 -4.61 4.78 7.42
CA PRO A 303 -3.93 6.05 7.34
C PRO A 303 -2.56 5.90 6.68
N VAL A 304 -2.14 6.95 5.97
CA VAL A 304 -0.76 7.08 5.47
C VAL A 304 -0.05 8.18 6.25
N ASN A 305 1.02 7.80 6.94
CA ASN A 305 1.98 8.66 7.62
C ASN A 305 3.16 8.94 6.67
N TYR A 306 3.20 10.17 6.15
CA TYR A 306 4.16 10.59 5.14
C TYR A 306 5.25 11.50 5.71
N TYR A 307 6.50 11.13 5.51
CA TYR A 307 7.65 11.89 6.00
C TYR A 307 8.32 12.63 4.85
N TYR A 308 8.47 13.95 4.99
CA TYR A 308 9.04 14.81 3.94
C TYR A 308 10.21 15.65 4.46
N TYR A 309 11.16 15.96 3.58
CA TYR A 309 12.27 16.84 3.94
C TYR A 309 11.82 18.31 3.92
N THR A 310 11.94 19.00 5.05
CA THR A 310 11.49 20.41 5.18
C THR A 310 12.37 21.40 4.41
N GLY A 311 13.58 21.02 4.04
CA GLY A 311 14.50 21.84 3.26
C GLY A 311 14.22 21.85 1.75
N ASP A 312 13.26 21.04 1.28
CA ASP A 312 12.86 20.96 -0.13
C ASP A 312 11.33 21.13 -0.26
N PRO A 313 10.85 22.31 -0.73
CA PRO A 313 9.42 22.56 -0.88
C PRO A 313 8.69 21.57 -1.78
N ASP A 314 9.39 21.00 -2.77
CA ASP A 314 8.79 20.08 -3.73
C ASP A 314 8.49 18.71 -3.10
N GLN A 315 9.04 18.42 -1.91
CA GLN A 315 8.72 17.21 -1.15
C GLN A 315 7.53 17.37 -0.18
N ASN A 316 7.03 18.59 0.04
CA ASN A 316 5.92 18.83 0.96
C ASN A 316 4.58 18.76 0.20
N PRO A 317 3.81 17.67 0.30
CA PRO A 317 2.55 17.58 -0.43
C PRO A 317 1.54 18.57 0.15
N LEU A 318 0.96 19.44 -0.66
CA LEU A 318 0.07 20.52 -0.23
C LEU A 318 -1.40 20.15 -0.41
N ASN A 319 -1.73 19.49 -1.52
CA ASN A 319 -3.08 19.08 -1.86
C ASN A 319 -3.23 17.57 -1.62
N ILE A 320 -3.81 17.21 -0.46
CA ILE A 320 -3.79 15.85 0.08
C ILE A 320 -5.18 15.37 0.54
N VAL A 321 -5.44 14.07 0.41
CA VAL A 321 -6.59 13.35 0.98
C VAL A 321 -6.09 12.08 1.65
N GLY A 322 -6.59 11.78 2.86
CA GLY A 322 -6.25 10.54 3.59
C GLY A 322 -4.78 10.43 4.02
N LEU A 323 -4.09 11.56 4.22
CA LEU A 323 -2.66 11.63 4.50
C LEU A 323 -2.38 12.45 5.76
N TRP A 324 -1.58 11.90 6.68
CA TRP A 324 -0.90 12.64 7.73
C TRP A 324 0.56 12.87 7.33
N LYS A 325 1.11 14.06 7.56
CA LYS A 325 2.48 14.38 7.12
C LYS A 325 3.33 15.02 8.21
N LYS A 326 4.63 14.72 8.19
CA LYS A 326 5.60 15.25 9.15
C LYS A 326 6.95 15.51 8.50
N GLY A 327 7.64 16.54 8.99
CA GLY A 327 9.00 16.86 8.58
C GLY A 327 10.01 15.84 9.13
N ALA A 328 10.95 15.39 8.30
CA ALA A 328 12.02 14.46 8.64
C ALA A 328 13.37 14.91 8.03
N ASN A 329 14.45 14.19 8.33
CA ASN A 329 15.75 14.46 7.71
C ASN A 329 15.74 14.09 6.22
N GLN A 330 16.66 14.71 5.47
CA GLN A 330 16.80 14.46 4.05
C GLN A 330 17.12 12.99 3.76
N ASN A 331 16.39 12.40 2.83
CA ASN A 331 16.79 11.17 2.17
C ASN A 331 17.74 11.50 1.02
N SER A 332 18.93 10.88 1.01
CA SER A 332 19.91 11.11 -0.05
C SER A 332 19.51 10.52 -1.40
N CYS A 333 18.53 9.59 -1.42
CA CYS A 333 18.02 8.94 -2.61
C CYS A 333 19.13 8.38 -3.52
N PRO A 334 20.01 7.49 -3.02
CA PRO A 334 21.07 6.92 -3.83
C PRO A 334 20.51 6.01 -4.92
N ASP A 335 21.06 6.11 -6.14
CA ASP A 335 20.78 5.10 -7.16
C ASP A 335 21.25 3.71 -6.67
N HIS A 336 20.38 2.69 -6.74
CA HIS A 336 20.84 1.32 -6.47
C HIS A 336 21.56 0.73 -7.68
N TYR A 337 21.20 1.17 -8.89
CA TYR A 337 21.84 0.75 -10.13
C TYR A 337 22.53 1.93 -10.81
N GLY A 338 23.84 2.05 -10.60
CA GLY A 338 24.67 2.99 -11.36
C GLY A 338 24.61 2.72 -12.87
N PRO A 339 25.02 3.67 -13.74
CA PRO A 339 24.89 3.57 -15.19
C PRO A 339 25.60 2.35 -15.81
N TYR A 340 26.63 1.83 -15.11
CA TYR A 340 27.42 0.68 -15.55
C TYR A 340 27.22 -0.60 -14.72
N SER A 341 26.22 -0.61 -13.84
CA SER A 341 25.97 -1.74 -12.93
C SER A 341 25.22 -2.88 -13.62
N ASP A 342 25.62 -4.10 -13.27
CA ASP A 342 24.90 -5.33 -13.55
C ASP A 342 23.64 -5.40 -12.65
N ILE A 343 22.62 -6.15 -13.08
CA ILE A 343 21.44 -6.44 -12.26
C ILE A 343 21.81 -7.33 -11.07
N ARG A 344 22.82 -8.19 -11.24
CA ARG A 344 23.38 -9.05 -10.19
C ARG A 344 24.36 -8.27 -9.30
N TYR A 345 24.35 -8.58 -8.02
CA TYR A 345 25.23 -7.94 -7.06
C TYR A 345 26.57 -8.66 -6.91
N SER A 346 27.59 -7.90 -6.54
CA SER A 346 28.88 -8.48 -6.13
C SER A 346 28.76 -9.18 -4.77
N GLU A 347 29.59 -10.18 -4.52
CA GLU A 347 29.61 -10.89 -3.23
C GLU A 347 29.84 -9.96 -2.04
N ALA A 348 30.60 -8.87 -2.21
CA ALA A 348 30.76 -7.86 -1.16
C ALA A 348 29.44 -7.15 -0.83
N LYS A 349 28.64 -6.80 -1.85
CA LYS A 349 27.30 -6.21 -1.67
C LYS A 349 26.33 -7.22 -1.07
N LEU A 350 26.36 -8.49 -1.50
CA LEU A 350 25.53 -9.55 -0.92
C LEU A 350 25.84 -9.74 0.58
N ASN A 351 27.12 -9.75 0.97
CA ASN A 351 27.49 -9.81 2.40
C ASN A 351 26.99 -8.59 3.19
N SER A 352 27.05 -7.39 2.61
CA SER A 352 26.47 -6.18 3.22
C SER A 352 24.96 -6.29 3.39
N LEU A 353 24.24 -6.83 2.39
CA LEU A 353 22.79 -7.03 2.46
C LEU A 353 22.41 -8.07 3.54
N ARG A 354 23.18 -9.17 3.66
CA ARG A 354 22.98 -10.16 4.73
C ARG A 354 23.16 -9.53 6.11
N GLN A 355 24.20 -8.71 6.30
CA GLN A 355 24.43 -7.99 7.56
C GLN A 355 23.32 -6.99 7.86
N GLN A 356 22.89 -6.22 6.85
CA GLN A 356 21.78 -5.29 6.95
C GLN A 356 20.49 -6.02 7.34
N TYR A 357 20.17 -7.16 6.73
CA TYR A 357 19.01 -7.96 7.08
C TYR A 357 19.03 -8.36 8.56
N TYR A 358 20.09 -9.05 9.02
CA TYR A 358 20.11 -9.60 10.37
C TYR A 358 20.08 -8.51 11.44
N PHE A 359 20.89 -7.45 11.27
CA PHE A 359 20.92 -6.35 12.22
C PHE A 359 19.56 -5.66 12.35
N ASN A 360 18.97 -5.24 11.22
CA ASN A 360 17.69 -4.51 11.26
C ASN A 360 16.53 -5.44 11.65
N LYS A 361 16.59 -6.74 11.33
CA LYS A 361 15.55 -7.67 11.77
C LYS A 361 15.58 -7.90 13.28
N ASP A 362 16.77 -7.97 13.88
CA ASP A 362 16.92 -8.09 15.33
C ASP A 362 16.42 -6.82 16.05
N GLU A 363 16.80 -5.64 15.57
CA GLU A 363 16.30 -4.36 16.11
C GLU A 363 14.78 -4.23 15.98
N TYR A 364 14.23 -4.56 14.80
CA TYR A 364 12.78 -4.63 14.59
C TYR A 364 12.10 -5.54 15.62
N ASN A 365 12.60 -6.76 15.81
CA ASN A 365 12.00 -7.72 16.75
C ASN A 365 12.08 -7.21 18.20
N ASN A 366 13.17 -6.55 18.59
CA ASN A 366 13.33 -5.96 19.92
C ASN A 366 12.35 -4.81 20.16
N THR A 367 12.28 -3.84 19.24
CA THR A 367 11.33 -2.71 19.32
C THR A 367 9.90 -3.22 19.33
N ARG A 368 9.60 -4.23 18.52
CA ARG A 368 8.28 -4.81 18.45
C ARG A 368 7.87 -5.56 19.71
N ALA A 369 8.78 -6.33 20.31
CA ALA A 369 8.51 -6.97 21.59
C ALA A 369 8.16 -5.94 22.68
N LEU A 370 8.83 -4.79 22.68
CA LEU A 370 8.51 -3.69 23.59
C LEU A 370 7.14 -3.06 23.27
N TYR A 371 6.85 -2.81 22.00
CA TYR A 371 5.54 -2.31 21.57
C TYR A 371 4.40 -3.23 22.04
N GLU A 372 4.53 -4.54 21.86
CA GLU A 372 3.51 -5.52 22.27
C GLU A 372 3.34 -5.61 23.79
N ILE A 373 4.40 -5.39 24.59
CA ILE A 373 4.30 -5.34 26.05
C ILE A 373 3.51 -4.12 26.53
N LEU A 374 3.61 -3.00 25.80
CA LEU A 374 2.93 -1.75 26.15
C LEU A 374 1.50 -1.71 25.60
N LYS A 375 1.28 -2.30 24.42
CA LYS A 375 -0.01 -2.35 23.74
C LYS A 375 -1.08 -2.91 24.68
N ASP A 376 -2.12 -2.14 24.92
CA ASP A 376 -3.26 -2.52 25.76
C ASP A 376 -2.89 -3.04 27.15
N GLY A 377 -1.84 -2.49 27.77
CA GLY A 377 -1.35 -2.97 29.07
C GLY A 377 -0.69 -4.36 29.02
N GLY A 378 -0.31 -4.81 27.82
CA GLY A 378 0.36 -6.09 27.55
C GLY A 378 -0.59 -7.27 27.31
N ASN A 379 -1.91 -7.07 27.39
CA ASN A 379 -2.89 -8.11 27.11
C ASN A 379 -4.23 -7.53 26.65
N THR A 380 -4.39 -7.39 25.33
CA THR A 380 -5.62 -6.92 24.68
C THR A 380 -6.87 -7.67 25.14
N PHE A 381 -6.82 -9.01 25.22
CA PHE A 381 -7.99 -9.81 25.63
C PHE A 381 -8.43 -9.51 27.07
N SER A 382 -7.48 -9.47 28.00
CA SER A 382 -7.78 -9.17 29.40
C SER A 382 -8.30 -7.74 29.55
N THR A 383 -7.67 -6.76 28.91
CA THR A 383 -8.10 -5.36 28.96
C THR A 383 -9.52 -5.18 28.39
N LYS A 384 -9.85 -5.85 27.28
CA LYS A 384 -11.22 -5.87 26.76
C LYS A 384 -12.21 -6.50 27.72
N LEU A 385 -11.86 -7.65 28.31
CA LEU A 385 -12.72 -8.34 29.26
C LEU A 385 -13.00 -7.46 30.50
N ASP A 386 -12.00 -6.75 31.00
CA ASP A 386 -12.14 -5.82 32.12
C ASP A 386 -13.12 -4.68 31.76
N ILE A 387 -13.01 -4.11 30.56
CA ILE A 387 -13.94 -3.09 30.05
C ILE A 387 -15.37 -3.64 29.96
N GLU A 388 -15.55 -4.77 29.28
CA GLU A 388 -16.87 -5.36 29.00
C GLU A 388 -17.61 -5.74 30.29
N THR A 389 -16.87 -6.23 31.30
CA THR A 389 -17.43 -6.70 32.57
C THR A 389 -17.54 -5.62 33.65
N SER A 390 -17.03 -4.41 33.40
CA SER A 390 -17.06 -3.28 34.33
C SER A 390 -18.47 -2.75 34.62
N TRP A 391 -18.62 -2.16 35.80
CA TRP A 391 -19.85 -1.53 36.31
C TRP A 391 -19.66 -0.03 36.57
N PRO A 392 -20.74 0.79 36.62
CA PRO A 392 -20.63 2.25 36.79
C PRO A 392 -19.92 2.73 38.07
N ASN A 393 -19.83 1.90 39.11
CA ASN A 393 -19.06 2.22 40.31
C ASN A 393 -17.54 2.06 40.13
N GLU A 394 -17.10 1.39 39.06
CA GLU A 394 -15.70 1.10 38.72
C GLU A 394 -15.14 2.09 37.68
N THR A 395 -15.96 3.03 37.18
CA THR A 395 -15.59 4.02 36.15
C THR A 395 -14.24 4.68 36.37
N TRP A 396 -13.94 5.13 37.60
CA TRP A 396 -12.70 5.85 37.88
C TRP A 396 -11.47 4.94 37.90
N GLU A 397 -11.64 3.68 38.31
CA GLU A 397 -10.59 2.67 38.31
C GLU A 397 -10.27 2.28 36.87
N LEU A 398 -11.30 1.97 36.07
CA LEU A 398 -11.15 1.64 34.66
C LEU A 398 -10.56 2.80 33.85
N ARG A 399 -11.04 4.04 34.06
CA ARG A 399 -10.45 5.23 33.44
C ARG A 399 -8.97 5.39 33.79
N ALA A 400 -8.60 5.19 35.06
CA ALA A 400 -7.22 5.34 35.49
C ALA A 400 -6.30 4.27 34.85
N GLN A 401 -6.79 3.04 34.70
CA GLN A 401 -6.09 1.97 33.97
C GLN A 401 -5.87 2.35 32.51
N LEU A 402 -6.94 2.69 31.78
CA LEU A 402 -6.85 3.03 30.35
C LEU A 402 -5.94 4.24 30.07
N LEU A 403 -5.96 5.26 30.94
CA LEU A 403 -5.05 6.39 30.85
C LEU A 403 -3.60 6.04 31.23
N ALA A 404 -3.39 5.05 32.10
CA ALA A 404 -2.04 4.54 32.41
C ALA A 404 -1.45 3.71 31.26
N ASP A 405 -2.30 3.00 30.52
CA ASP A 405 -1.92 2.22 29.34
C ASP A 405 -1.77 3.09 28.08
N SER A 406 -2.37 4.28 28.08
CA SER A 406 -2.18 5.29 27.03
C SER A 406 -0.71 5.74 26.96
N PRO A 407 -0.14 6.00 25.76
CA PRO A 407 -0.79 6.12 24.45
C PRO A 407 -0.95 4.79 23.68
N HIS A 408 -0.77 3.62 24.33
CA HIS A 408 -0.64 2.34 23.64
C HIS A 408 -1.95 1.56 23.53
N LEU A 409 -3.10 2.20 23.76
CA LEU A 409 -4.37 1.54 23.49
C LEU A 409 -4.54 1.33 21.97
N SER A 410 -4.97 0.13 21.61
CA SER A 410 -5.30 -0.25 20.24
C SER A 410 -6.70 0.22 19.87
N GLU A 411 -6.97 0.33 18.57
CA GLU A 411 -8.32 0.58 18.05
C GLU A 411 -9.35 -0.41 18.64
N GLU A 412 -8.98 -1.68 18.81
CA GLU A 412 -9.84 -2.73 19.33
C GLU A 412 -10.29 -2.44 20.78
N VAL A 413 -9.36 -2.05 21.64
CA VAL A 413 -9.65 -1.68 23.03
C VAL A 413 -10.41 -0.37 23.09
N LEU A 414 -10.06 0.61 22.26
CA LEU A 414 -10.76 1.90 22.21
C LEU A 414 -12.21 1.76 21.73
N LYS A 415 -12.49 0.86 20.78
CA LYS A 415 -13.85 0.53 20.35
C LYS A 415 -14.65 -0.11 21.50
N ALA A 416 -14.07 -1.09 22.18
CA ALA A 416 -14.70 -1.72 23.35
C ALA A 416 -14.99 -0.69 24.47
N ALA A 417 -14.05 0.20 24.75
CA ALA A 417 -14.22 1.29 25.72
C ALA A 417 -15.32 2.27 25.30
N ALA A 418 -15.35 2.65 24.01
CA ALA A 418 -16.34 3.57 23.46
C ALA A 418 -17.76 2.99 23.48
N ASP A 419 -17.93 1.67 23.40
CA ASP A 419 -19.24 1.02 23.47
C ASP A 419 -19.81 0.96 24.88
N LYS A 420 -18.96 0.98 25.90
CA LYS A 420 -19.33 0.92 27.30
C LYS A 420 -19.75 2.29 27.86
N THR A 421 -20.65 3.01 27.18
CA THR A 421 -20.99 4.41 27.53
C THR A 421 -21.67 4.58 28.89
N ASP A 422 -22.25 3.51 29.44
CA ASP A 422 -22.81 3.47 30.79
C ASP A 422 -21.74 3.54 31.90
N VAL A 423 -20.52 3.10 31.59
CA VAL A 423 -19.35 3.15 32.51
C VAL A 423 -18.36 4.23 32.11
N LEU A 424 -18.13 4.42 30.80
CA LEU A 424 -17.22 5.42 30.23
C LEU A 424 -18.03 6.42 29.37
N PRO A 425 -18.65 7.44 29.99
CA PRO A 425 -19.36 8.48 29.25
C PRO A 425 -18.45 9.17 28.22
N HIS A 426 -19.05 9.78 27.19
CA HIS A 426 -18.33 10.44 26.08
C HIS A 426 -17.20 11.38 26.53
N THR A 427 -17.33 12.05 27.68
CA THR A 427 -16.28 12.92 28.22
C THR A 427 -15.03 12.17 28.69
N ILE A 428 -15.20 10.98 29.26
CA ILE A 428 -14.08 10.10 29.65
C ILE A 428 -13.47 9.49 28.39
N MET A 429 -14.30 9.02 27.46
CA MET A 429 -13.81 8.48 26.20
C MET A 429 -13.02 9.53 25.41
N PHE A 430 -13.49 10.78 25.39
CA PHE A 430 -12.79 11.90 24.77
C PHE A 430 -11.38 12.10 25.33
N GLU A 431 -11.23 12.05 26.66
CA GLU A 431 -9.92 12.15 27.31
C GLU A 431 -9.00 10.98 26.94
N ILE A 432 -9.53 9.76 26.95
CA ILE A 432 -8.78 8.56 26.56
C ILE A 432 -8.36 8.66 25.08
N CYS A 433 -9.24 9.10 24.18
CA CYS A 433 -8.93 9.32 22.77
C CYS A 433 -7.80 10.35 22.58
N ILE A 434 -7.85 11.48 23.31
CA ILE A 434 -6.77 12.49 23.26
C ILE A 434 -5.44 11.91 23.74
N ALA A 435 -5.46 11.02 24.72
CA ALA A 435 -4.26 10.35 25.20
C ALA A 435 -3.69 9.31 24.23
N ASN A 436 -4.41 8.96 23.14
CA ASN A 436 -4.01 7.99 22.12
C ASN A 436 -4.12 8.60 20.70
N PRO A 437 -3.37 9.67 20.40
CA PRO A 437 -3.56 10.48 19.20
C PRO A 437 -3.31 9.73 17.88
N GLU A 438 -2.50 8.67 17.87
CA GLU A 438 -2.23 7.87 16.67
C GLU A 438 -3.48 7.18 16.13
N GLU A 439 -4.33 6.64 17.02
CA GLU A 439 -5.59 5.98 16.65
C GLU A 439 -6.60 6.98 16.08
N MET A 440 -6.45 8.26 16.43
CA MET A 440 -7.31 9.34 15.95
C MET A 440 -7.00 9.75 14.50
N ARG A 441 -5.92 9.20 13.91
CA ARG A 441 -5.61 9.35 12.48
C ARG A 441 -6.42 8.36 11.62
N ASN A 442 -6.97 7.29 12.22
CA ASN A 442 -7.79 6.31 11.54
C ASN A 442 -9.20 6.86 11.31
N ILE A 443 -9.55 7.08 10.03
CA ILE A 443 -10.84 7.63 9.64
C ILE A 443 -11.97 6.67 10.00
N GLY A 444 -11.78 5.36 9.80
CA GLY A 444 -12.75 4.34 10.16
C GLY A 444 -13.06 4.33 11.66
N PHE A 445 -12.08 4.57 12.52
CA PHE A 445 -12.29 4.71 13.95
C PHE A 445 -13.09 5.99 14.30
N LEU A 446 -12.77 7.13 13.67
CA LEU A 446 -13.54 8.36 13.89
C LEU A 446 -14.99 8.24 13.40
N GLU A 447 -15.21 7.60 12.25
CA GLU A 447 -16.54 7.29 11.72
C GLU A 447 -17.31 6.36 12.65
N TYR A 448 -16.64 5.36 13.21
CA TYR A 448 -17.22 4.47 14.21
C TYR A 448 -17.76 5.26 15.41
N LEU A 449 -16.97 6.16 16.00
CA LEU A 449 -17.40 6.98 17.13
C LEU A 449 -18.60 7.87 16.79
N ALA A 450 -18.66 8.36 15.55
CA ALA A 450 -19.74 9.24 15.05
C ALA A 450 -21.04 8.48 14.70
N THR A 451 -20.99 7.16 14.51
CA THR A 451 -22.12 6.37 13.96
C THR A 451 -22.60 5.22 14.84
N LYS A 452 -21.86 4.88 15.92
CA LYS A 452 -22.25 3.84 16.87
C LYS A 452 -23.61 4.11 17.55
N SER A 453 -24.13 3.12 18.27
CA SER A 453 -25.46 3.13 18.90
C SER A 453 -25.75 4.36 19.78
N ASP A 454 -24.75 4.81 20.53
CA ASP A 454 -24.71 6.08 21.28
C ASP A 454 -23.60 6.95 20.70
N PRO A 455 -23.86 7.77 19.67
CA PRO A 455 -22.84 8.54 18.95
C PRO A 455 -22.14 9.58 19.83
N MET A 456 -20.82 9.70 19.67
CA MET A 456 -20.09 10.83 20.24
C MET A 456 -20.46 12.13 19.51
N PRO A 457 -20.68 13.26 20.22
CA PRO A 457 -21.00 14.53 19.58
C PRO A 457 -19.95 14.96 18.55
N GLN A 458 -20.37 15.44 17.38
CA GLN A 458 -19.47 15.79 16.28
C GLN A 458 -18.33 16.74 16.67
N TYR A 459 -18.59 17.74 17.52
CA TYR A 459 -17.55 18.67 17.95
C TYR A 459 -16.41 17.98 18.72
N MET A 460 -16.70 16.91 19.47
CA MET A 460 -15.68 16.13 20.16
C MET A 460 -14.83 15.35 19.17
N ILE A 461 -15.44 14.79 18.12
CA ILE A 461 -14.73 14.12 17.03
C ILE A 461 -13.81 15.11 16.31
N ASP A 462 -14.30 16.31 16.03
CA ASP A 462 -13.52 17.36 15.38
C ASP A 462 -12.32 17.78 16.25
N ASP A 463 -12.51 17.92 17.57
CA ASP A 463 -11.46 18.26 18.53
C ASP A 463 -10.41 17.14 18.67
N ILE A 464 -10.84 15.89 18.79
CA ILE A 464 -9.97 14.70 18.84
C ILE A 464 -9.13 14.60 17.57
N ARG A 465 -9.75 14.78 16.40
CA ARG A 465 -9.06 14.75 15.10
C ARG A 465 -8.01 15.86 15.00
N ALA A 466 -8.30 17.05 15.53
CA ALA A 466 -7.33 18.15 15.57
C ALA A 466 -6.13 17.84 16.48
N GLY A 467 -6.33 17.07 17.55
CA GLY A 467 -5.31 16.60 18.49
C GLY A 467 -4.44 15.44 17.98
N ALA A 468 -4.82 14.76 16.90
CA ALA A 468 -4.11 13.58 16.36
C ALA A 468 -2.66 13.83 15.88
N ASN A 469 -2.21 15.09 15.88
CA ASN A 469 -0.89 15.51 15.41
C ASN A 469 0.24 15.36 16.42
N GLU A 470 -0.06 14.95 17.65
CA GLU A 470 0.97 14.77 18.67
C GLU A 470 1.77 13.48 18.44
N ASP A 471 3.09 13.56 18.62
CA ASP A 471 3.95 12.39 18.68
C ASP A 471 4.01 11.88 20.11
N THR A 472 3.66 10.62 20.31
CA THR A 472 3.80 9.97 21.60
C THR A 472 4.91 8.92 21.57
N TYR A 473 5.11 8.24 22.70
CA TYR A 473 6.03 7.11 22.74
C TYR A 473 5.60 5.97 21.78
N LYS A 474 4.30 5.80 21.53
CA LYS A 474 3.79 4.85 20.53
C LYS A 474 4.28 5.21 19.13
N SER A 475 4.16 6.49 18.74
CA SER A 475 4.69 6.99 17.46
C SER A 475 6.19 6.72 17.31
N VAL A 476 6.99 6.86 18.37
CA VAL A 476 8.44 6.57 18.32
C VAL A 476 8.68 5.10 17.98
N LEU A 477 8.07 4.18 18.72
CA LEU A 477 8.24 2.74 18.50
C LEU A 477 7.77 2.30 17.12
N GLN A 478 6.63 2.82 16.64
CA GLN A 478 6.12 2.49 15.32
C GLN A 478 7.02 3.03 14.18
N ASN A 479 7.60 4.22 14.35
CA ASN A 479 8.57 4.76 13.39
C ASN A 479 9.85 3.92 13.32
N GLU A 480 10.42 3.55 14.46
CA GLU A 480 11.59 2.67 14.52
C GLU A 480 11.29 1.32 13.86
N MET A 481 10.13 0.72 14.15
CA MET A 481 9.70 -0.51 13.47
C MET A 481 9.59 -0.32 11.96
N ALA A 482 9.04 0.80 11.48
CA ALA A 482 8.93 1.07 10.05
C ALA A 482 10.28 1.23 9.35
N ASP A 483 11.24 1.92 9.98
CA ASP A 483 12.61 2.04 9.48
C ASP A 483 13.30 0.70 9.37
N TYR A 484 13.30 -0.06 10.48
CA TYR A 484 13.94 -1.36 10.50
C TYR A 484 13.27 -2.33 9.53
N ALA A 485 11.93 -2.32 9.45
CA ALA A 485 11.14 -3.07 8.49
C ALA A 485 11.64 -2.82 7.07
N TYR A 486 11.59 -1.58 6.61
CA TYR A 486 12.05 -1.20 5.28
C TYR A 486 13.47 -1.70 4.99
N LEU A 487 14.41 -1.51 5.93
CA LEU A 487 15.81 -1.87 5.75
C LEU A 487 16.06 -3.39 5.68
N TRP A 488 15.40 -4.21 6.50
CA TRP A 488 15.55 -5.67 6.39
C TRP A 488 14.74 -6.24 5.22
N GLY A 489 13.57 -5.69 4.92
CA GLY A 489 12.70 -6.14 3.85
C GLY A 489 13.31 -5.98 2.46
N THR A 490 13.81 -4.78 2.17
CA THR A 490 14.50 -4.49 0.90
C THR A 490 15.76 -5.34 0.74
N ALA A 491 16.56 -5.50 1.80
CA ALA A 491 17.73 -6.38 1.77
C ALA A 491 17.36 -7.85 1.50
N CYS A 492 16.25 -8.32 2.06
CA CYS A 492 15.73 -9.67 1.82
C CYS A 492 15.33 -9.85 0.35
N ASN A 493 14.56 -8.92 -0.21
CA ASN A 493 14.13 -8.97 -1.61
C ASN A 493 15.31 -8.92 -2.58
N ASP A 494 16.33 -8.11 -2.29
CA ASP A 494 17.55 -8.03 -3.09
C ASP A 494 18.32 -9.35 -3.10
N LEU A 495 18.41 -10.03 -1.96
CA LEU A 495 19.05 -11.35 -1.85
C LEU A 495 18.27 -12.43 -2.61
N ILE A 496 16.94 -12.44 -2.47
CA ILE A 496 16.07 -13.38 -3.18
C ILE A 496 16.20 -13.19 -4.69
N ARG A 497 16.10 -11.95 -5.16
CA ARG A 497 16.22 -11.62 -6.58
C ARG A 497 17.59 -12.03 -7.14
N ASP A 498 18.66 -11.77 -6.41
CA ASP A 498 20.00 -12.17 -6.85
C ASP A 498 20.11 -13.69 -7.04
N ILE A 499 19.54 -14.49 -6.12
CA ILE A 499 19.48 -15.95 -6.23
C ILE A 499 18.60 -16.40 -7.41
N ALA A 500 17.42 -15.80 -7.57
CA ALA A 500 16.49 -16.14 -8.66
C ALA A 500 17.06 -15.85 -10.05
N LEU A 501 17.97 -14.87 -10.15
CA LEU A 501 18.65 -14.49 -11.39
C LEU A 501 20.00 -15.22 -11.59
N ASP A 502 20.20 -16.37 -10.94
CA ASP A 502 21.43 -17.12 -11.11
C ASP A 502 21.62 -17.76 -12.48
N SER A 503 22.55 -17.20 -13.26
CA SER A 503 22.93 -17.69 -14.58
C SER A 503 23.56 -19.09 -14.56
N THR A 504 23.95 -19.59 -13.39
CA THR A 504 24.41 -20.96 -13.17
C THR A 504 23.30 -21.87 -12.69
N GLY A 505 22.08 -21.39 -12.47
CA GLY A 505 20.94 -22.17 -11.96
C GLY A 505 20.61 -21.79 -10.52
N ILE A 506 19.32 -21.89 -10.20
CA ILE A 506 18.76 -21.42 -8.93
C ILE A 506 19.12 -22.39 -7.80
N ASP A 507 19.77 -21.87 -6.74
CA ASP A 507 19.89 -22.58 -5.46
C ASP A 507 18.57 -22.47 -4.70
N TYR A 508 17.69 -23.46 -4.90
CA TYR A 508 16.37 -23.48 -4.30
C TYR A 508 16.37 -23.59 -2.77
N ASP A 509 17.42 -24.15 -2.15
CA ASP A 509 17.52 -24.23 -0.69
C ASP A 509 17.82 -22.83 -0.12
N SER A 510 18.76 -22.11 -0.72
CA SER A 510 19.02 -20.72 -0.37
C SER A 510 17.82 -19.81 -0.70
N LEU A 511 17.16 -20.03 -1.84
CA LEU A 511 15.97 -19.29 -2.24
C LEU A 511 14.84 -19.44 -1.21
N ARG A 512 14.47 -20.68 -0.87
CA ARG A 512 13.43 -20.96 0.14
C ARG A 512 13.82 -20.43 1.51
N PHE A 513 15.10 -20.51 1.89
CA PHE A 513 15.58 -19.93 3.14
C PHE A 513 15.25 -18.44 3.21
N TRP A 514 15.61 -17.66 2.18
CA TRP A 514 15.35 -16.22 2.17
C TRP A 514 13.88 -15.87 1.96
N ILE A 515 13.11 -16.63 1.18
CA ILE A 515 11.66 -16.42 1.08
C ILE A 515 11.00 -16.62 2.46
N ASN A 516 11.34 -17.69 3.17
CA ASN A 516 10.80 -17.95 4.52
C ASN A 516 11.16 -16.85 5.53
N LYS A 517 12.26 -16.12 5.31
CA LYS A 517 12.66 -14.97 6.13
C LYS A 517 11.74 -13.74 6.01
N LYS A 518 10.87 -13.68 4.99
CA LYS A 518 9.80 -12.66 4.86
C LYS A 518 8.69 -12.86 5.90
N GLY A 519 8.34 -14.11 6.22
CA GLY A 519 7.37 -14.47 7.25
C GLY A 519 5.96 -13.94 6.98
N THR A 520 5.45 -14.09 5.75
CA THR A 520 4.09 -13.71 5.33
C THR A 520 3.35 -14.90 4.73
N LEU A 521 2.02 -14.81 4.65
CA LEU A 521 1.22 -15.82 3.96
C LEU A 521 1.66 -15.95 2.49
N ASN A 522 1.94 -14.83 1.81
CA ASN A 522 2.43 -14.83 0.43
C ASN A 522 3.76 -15.57 0.28
N SER A 523 4.69 -15.42 1.22
CA SER A 523 5.96 -16.15 1.18
C SER A 523 5.78 -17.66 1.28
N GLU A 524 4.71 -18.14 1.93
CA GLU A 524 4.42 -19.57 2.01
C GLU A 524 3.89 -20.10 0.68
N TYR A 525 3.08 -19.33 -0.04
CA TYR A 525 2.64 -19.63 -1.40
C TYR A 525 3.82 -19.67 -2.38
N GLU A 526 4.74 -18.69 -2.30
CA GLU A 526 5.98 -18.69 -3.08
C GLU A 526 6.82 -19.96 -2.83
N ILE A 527 6.94 -20.42 -1.57
CA ILE A 527 7.70 -21.64 -1.23
C ILE A 527 7.04 -22.88 -1.84
N VAL A 528 5.71 -22.98 -1.88
CA VAL A 528 5.02 -24.08 -2.57
C VAL A 528 5.42 -24.11 -4.03
N ASP A 529 5.42 -22.96 -4.71
CA ASP A 529 5.82 -22.86 -6.11
C ASP A 529 7.29 -23.21 -6.33
N THR A 530 8.19 -22.94 -5.37
CA THR A 530 9.58 -23.42 -5.48
C THR A 530 9.70 -24.95 -5.46
N TYR A 531 8.83 -25.66 -4.72
CA TYR A 531 8.83 -27.12 -4.70
C TYR A 531 8.22 -27.69 -5.98
N LEU A 532 7.20 -27.03 -6.54
CA LEU A 532 6.63 -27.40 -7.84
C LEU A 532 7.65 -27.21 -8.97
N ALA A 533 8.42 -26.13 -8.96
CA ALA A 533 9.50 -25.90 -9.90
C ALA A 533 10.59 -26.98 -9.86
N GLN A 534 10.79 -27.65 -8.72
CA GLN A 534 11.71 -28.78 -8.57
C GLN A 534 11.02 -30.15 -8.76
N GLU A 535 9.77 -30.18 -9.21
CA GLU A 535 8.92 -31.38 -9.33
C GLU A 535 8.81 -32.17 -8.01
N ASN A 536 9.03 -31.52 -6.86
CA ASN A 536 8.96 -32.14 -5.54
C ASN A 536 7.54 -32.06 -4.98
N PHE A 537 6.63 -32.79 -5.61
CA PHE A 537 5.20 -32.77 -5.29
C PHE A 537 4.89 -33.20 -3.86
N THR A 538 5.71 -34.07 -3.27
CA THR A 538 5.51 -34.53 -1.89
C THR A 538 5.72 -33.39 -0.89
N LEU A 539 6.82 -32.63 -1.03
CA LEU A 539 7.07 -31.48 -0.16
C LEU A 539 6.14 -30.30 -0.48
N ALA A 540 5.74 -30.11 -1.74
CA ALA A 540 4.74 -29.12 -2.12
C ALA A 540 3.40 -29.37 -1.41
N LEU A 541 2.87 -30.60 -1.46
CA LEU A 541 1.63 -30.98 -0.77
C LEU A 541 1.73 -30.87 0.75
N GLN A 542 2.88 -31.27 1.31
CA GLN A 542 3.11 -31.12 2.76
C GLN A 542 3.08 -29.64 3.15
N LYS A 543 3.83 -28.79 2.44
CA LYS A 543 3.88 -27.35 2.71
C LYS A 543 2.49 -26.71 2.59
N LEU A 544 1.71 -27.06 1.56
CA LEU A 544 0.32 -26.62 1.38
C LEU A 544 -0.55 -26.98 2.58
N ALA A 545 -0.48 -28.22 3.07
CA ALA A 545 -1.26 -28.70 4.20
C ALA A 545 -0.84 -28.07 5.54
N ASP A 546 0.40 -27.59 5.66
CA ASP A 546 0.93 -26.97 6.87
C ASP A 546 0.50 -25.49 7.03
N ILE A 547 0.14 -24.80 5.95
CA ILE A 547 -0.21 -23.35 6.00
C ILE A 547 -1.31 -23.04 7.02
N PRO A 548 -2.47 -23.72 7.05
CA PRO A 548 -3.52 -23.42 8.03
C PRO A 548 -3.14 -23.74 9.48
N ASN A 549 -2.09 -24.54 9.71
CA ASN A 549 -1.60 -24.82 11.06
C ASN A 549 -0.68 -23.71 11.59
N ASN A 550 -0.04 -22.96 10.68
CA ASN A 550 0.90 -21.89 11.01
C ASN A 550 0.25 -20.50 10.97
N TYR A 551 -0.86 -20.36 10.25
CA TYR A 551 -1.60 -19.11 10.09
C TYR A 551 -3.05 -19.31 10.54
N SER A 552 -3.55 -18.40 11.38
CA SER A 552 -4.94 -18.39 11.83
C SER A 552 -5.89 -17.86 10.75
N LEU A 553 -6.01 -18.60 9.63
CA LEU A 553 -6.79 -18.16 8.47
C LEU A 553 -8.29 -18.14 8.78
N SER A 554 -8.97 -17.07 8.39
CA SER A 554 -10.43 -16.95 8.51
C SER A 554 -11.03 -16.05 7.42
N GLY A 555 -12.35 -16.12 7.22
CA GLY A 555 -13.06 -15.30 6.24
C GLY A 555 -12.46 -15.39 4.84
N LYS A 556 -12.24 -14.23 4.20
CA LYS A 556 -11.68 -14.12 2.85
C LYS A 556 -10.31 -14.79 2.72
N GLN A 557 -9.44 -14.72 3.73
CA GLN A 557 -8.11 -15.34 3.67
C GLN A 557 -8.20 -16.87 3.60
N LEU A 558 -9.13 -17.48 4.35
CA LEU A 558 -9.35 -18.93 4.29
C LEU A 558 -9.94 -19.35 2.94
N ASP A 559 -10.87 -18.57 2.39
CA ASP A 559 -11.45 -18.84 1.08
C ASP A 559 -10.39 -18.76 -0.04
N GLU A 560 -9.55 -17.72 -0.04
CA GLU A 560 -8.46 -17.58 -1.01
C GLU A 560 -7.39 -18.68 -0.87
N TYR A 561 -7.08 -19.12 0.36
CA TYR A 561 -6.22 -20.28 0.58
C TYR A 561 -6.83 -21.56 -0.01
N ASN A 562 -8.12 -21.80 0.17
CA ASN A 562 -8.77 -23.00 -0.37
C ASN A 562 -8.70 -23.02 -1.91
N TYR A 563 -8.92 -21.90 -2.58
CA TYR A 563 -8.75 -21.80 -4.03
C TYR A 563 -7.30 -22.04 -4.47
N PHE A 564 -6.32 -21.53 -3.70
CA PHE A 564 -4.92 -21.82 -3.95
C PHE A 564 -4.61 -23.32 -3.79
N PHE A 565 -5.11 -23.94 -2.72
CA PHE A 565 -4.97 -25.38 -2.49
C PHE A 565 -5.55 -26.21 -3.63
N ASP A 566 -6.75 -25.86 -4.09
CA ASP A 566 -7.44 -26.54 -5.21
C ASP A 566 -6.63 -26.40 -6.50
N LEU A 567 -6.15 -25.19 -6.82
CA LEU A 567 -5.32 -24.94 -8.00
C LEU A 567 -4.04 -25.77 -7.97
N LYS A 568 -3.29 -25.74 -6.86
CA LYS A 568 -2.02 -26.48 -6.77
C LYS A 568 -2.25 -27.98 -6.80
N THR A 569 -3.33 -28.48 -6.19
CA THR A 569 -3.68 -29.90 -6.25
C THR A 569 -4.04 -30.34 -7.68
N LEU A 570 -4.75 -29.50 -8.43
CA LEU A 570 -5.05 -29.72 -9.85
C LEU A 570 -3.77 -29.82 -10.69
N LEU A 571 -2.84 -28.87 -10.52
CA LEU A 571 -1.55 -28.85 -11.22
C LEU A 571 -0.72 -30.11 -10.88
N ILE A 572 -0.59 -30.44 -9.59
CA ILE A 572 0.16 -31.61 -9.13
C ILE A 572 -0.44 -32.91 -9.67
N SER A 573 -1.77 -33.02 -9.69
CA SER A 573 -2.47 -34.20 -10.21
C SER A 573 -2.19 -34.42 -11.70
N ALA A 574 -2.20 -33.35 -12.52
CA ALA A 574 -1.87 -33.47 -13.93
C ALA A 574 -0.40 -33.89 -14.14
N GLU A 575 0.54 -33.27 -13.44
CA GLU A 575 1.99 -33.56 -13.56
C GLU A 575 2.29 -35.00 -13.12
N GLN A 576 1.67 -35.49 -12.05
CA GLN A 576 1.78 -36.91 -11.62
C GLN A 576 1.25 -37.90 -12.66
N ASN A 577 0.34 -37.47 -13.55
CA ASN A 577 -0.17 -38.24 -14.67
C ASN A 577 0.64 -38.02 -15.97
N GLY A 578 1.78 -37.33 -15.90
CA GLY A 578 2.65 -37.04 -17.05
C GLY A 578 2.05 -36.01 -18.02
N ARG A 579 1.19 -35.12 -17.53
CA ARG A 579 0.57 -34.01 -18.27
C ARG A 579 0.94 -32.70 -17.62
N ASN A 580 1.03 -31.62 -18.39
CA ASN A 580 1.19 -30.27 -17.83
C ASN A 580 -0.12 -29.47 -17.86
N GLU A 581 -0.07 -28.25 -17.32
CA GLU A 581 -1.20 -27.32 -17.24
C GLU A 581 -1.76 -26.87 -18.60
N LEU A 582 -1.06 -27.11 -19.71
CA LEU A 582 -1.56 -26.88 -21.07
C LEU A 582 -2.20 -28.13 -21.68
N GLN A 583 -2.34 -29.21 -20.91
CA GLN A 583 -2.90 -30.50 -21.31
C GLN A 583 -4.03 -30.97 -20.37
N PHE A 584 -4.70 -30.03 -19.71
CA PHE A 584 -5.92 -30.30 -18.95
C PHE A 584 -7.04 -30.78 -19.87
N ASP A 585 -7.85 -31.69 -19.35
CA ASP A 585 -9.07 -32.14 -20.02
C ASP A 585 -10.22 -31.14 -19.81
N SER A 586 -11.37 -31.42 -20.42
CA SER A 586 -12.51 -30.51 -20.36
C SER A 586 -13.09 -30.31 -18.95
N LEU A 587 -12.94 -31.27 -18.04
CA LEU A 587 -13.43 -31.15 -16.66
C LEU A 587 -12.44 -30.33 -15.83
N GLU A 588 -11.15 -30.61 -15.98
CA GLU A 588 -10.09 -29.85 -15.31
C GLU A 588 -10.08 -28.37 -15.75
N VAL A 589 -10.37 -28.08 -17.03
CA VAL A 589 -10.55 -26.70 -17.51
C VAL A 589 -11.78 -26.04 -16.88
N VAL A 590 -12.86 -26.79 -16.61
CA VAL A 590 -14.03 -26.25 -15.90
C VAL A 590 -13.68 -25.90 -14.45
N ASP A 591 -12.92 -26.75 -13.77
CA ASP A 591 -12.44 -26.48 -12.41
C ASP A 591 -11.51 -25.25 -12.39
N LEU A 592 -10.62 -25.12 -13.38
CA LEU A 592 -9.73 -23.97 -13.54
C LEU A 592 -10.51 -22.67 -13.79
N VAL A 593 -11.56 -22.70 -14.62
CA VAL A 593 -12.47 -21.56 -14.85
C VAL A 593 -13.18 -21.16 -13.55
N PHE A 594 -13.64 -22.14 -12.76
CA PHE A 594 -14.27 -21.86 -11.47
C PHE A 594 -13.32 -21.11 -10.53
N ILE A 595 -12.05 -21.55 -10.43
CA ILE A 595 -11.03 -20.85 -9.64
C ILE A 595 -10.78 -19.43 -10.18
N ALA A 596 -10.60 -19.29 -11.50
CA ALA A 596 -10.35 -18.02 -12.17
C ALA A 596 -11.47 -16.98 -11.95
N ASP A 597 -12.73 -17.42 -11.91
CA ASP A 597 -13.90 -16.57 -11.71
C ASP A 597 -14.16 -16.23 -10.23
N SER A 598 -13.78 -17.13 -9.32
CA SER A 598 -14.13 -17.07 -7.90
C SER A 598 -13.05 -16.42 -7.01
N SER A 599 -11.77 -16.72 -7.26
CA SER A 599 -10.66 -16.17 -6.48
C SER A 599 -10.29 -14.77 -6.97
N GLN A 600 -10.08 -13.84 -6.02
CA GLN A 600 -9.61 -12.48 -6.30
C GLN A 600 -8.11 -12.29 -6.03
N SER A 601 -7.45 -13.33 -5.50
CA SER A 601 -6.03 -13.34 -5.13
C SER A 601 -5.20 -14.18 -6.12
N ILE A 602 -4.01 -14.61 -5.68
CA ILE A 602 -2.99 -15.27 -6.49
C ILE A 602 -3.53 -16.50 -7.24
N ALA A 603 -4.41 -17.31 -6.64
CA ALA A 603 -4.97 -18.50 -7.29
C ALA A 603 -5.79 -18.15 -8.54
N GLY A 604 -6.67 -17.16 -8.44
CA GLY A 604 -7.44 -16.65 -9.57
C GLY A 604 -6.54 -16.10 -10.68
N LEU A 605 -5.51 -15.32 -10.32
CA LEU A 605 -4.56 -14.73 -11.28
C LEU A 605 -3.73 -15.78 -12.01
N GLN A 606 -3.26 -16.82 -11.31
CA GLN A 606 -2.53 -17.95 -11.88
C GLN A 606 -3.45 -18.78 -12.80
N ALA A 607 -4.70 -19.07 -12.37
CA ALA A 607 -5.68 -19.78 -13.17
C ALA A 607 -6.04 -19.03 -14.47
N GLN A 608 -6.28 -17.71 -14.37
CA GLN A 608 -6.53 -16.84 -15.52
C GLN A 608 -5.33 -16.85 -16.48
N SER A 609 -4.10 -16.83 -15.96
CA SER A 609 -2.88 -16.86 -16.76
C SER A 609 -2.76 -18.17 -17.57
N ILE A 610 -3.05 -19.32 -16.96
CA ILE A 610 -3.08 -20.61 -17.65
C ILE A 610 -4.17 -20.63 -18.74
N LEU A 611 -5.39 -20.18 -18.41
CA LEU A 611 -6.53 -20.15 -19.33
C LEU A 611 -6.26 -19.26 -20.55
N ASN A 612 -5.68 -18.08 -20.32
CA ASN A 612 -5.28 -17.15 -21.38
C ASN A 612 -4.23 -17.78 -22.28
N PHE A 613 -3.16 -18.34 -21.70
CA PHE A 613 -2.02 -18.86 -22.45
C PHE A 613 -2.34 -20.15 -23.23
N GLY A 614 -3.06 -21.09 -22.62
CA GLY A 614 -3.25 -22.45 -23.13
C GLY A 614 -4.59 -22.74 -23.80
N TYR A 615 -5.66 -22.03 -23.42
CA TYR A 615 -7.03 -22.45 -23.72
C TYR A 615 -7.85 -21.41 -24.49
N GLY A 616 -7.24 -20.31 -24.92
CA GLY A 616 -7.87 -19.30 -25.77
C GLY A 616 -8.88 -18.42 -25.03
N PHE A 617 -8.82 -18.39 -23.69
CA PHE A 617 -9.57 -17.42 -22.90
C PHE A 617 -8.96 -16.03 -23.02
N ASN A 618 -9.72 -15.03 -22.58
CA ASN A 618 -9.32 -13.64 -22.67
C ASN A 618 -9.64 -12.90 -21.36
N TYR A 619 -9.23 -13.49 -20.24
CA TYR A 619 -9.34 -12.88 -18.92
C TYR A 619 -8.48 -11.63 -18.87
N PHE A 620 -9.17 -10.49 -18.74
CA PHE A 620 -8.56 -9.20 -18.52
C PHE A 620 -9.40 -8.46 -17.47
N LYS A 621 -9.20 -8.83 -16.21
CA LYS A 621 -9.99 -8.32 -15.07
C LYS A 621 -9.10 -7.44 -14.19
N LEU A 622 -8.96 -6.18 -14.58
CA LEU A 622 -8.53 -5.13 -13.66
C LEU A 622 -9.78 -4.41 -13.14
N ASN A 623 -9.72 -3.85 -11.94
CA ASN A 623 -10.80 -2.97 -11.50
C ASN A 623 -10.72 -1.67 -12.31
N SER A 624 -11.85 -1.10 -12.74
CA SER A 624 -11.84 0.19 -13.43
C SER A 624 -11.32 1.28 -12.49
N LEU A 625 -10.47 2.19 -12.99
CA LEU A 625 -10.09 3.35 -12.19
C LEU A 625 -11.33 4.17 -11.82
N PRO A 626 -11.50 4.55 -10.54
CA PRO A 626 -12.49 5.55 -10.17
C PRO A 626 -12.18 6.85 -10.93
N ASP A 627 -13.22 7.56 -11.38
CA ASP A 627 -13.02 8.94 -11.83
C ASP A 627 -12.97 9.84 -10.60
N PRO A 628 -11.80 10.42 -10.25
CA PRO A 628 -11.67 11.28 -9.07
C PRO A 628 -12.48 12.59 -9.20
N ASN A 629 -12.96 12.93 -10.40
CA ASN A 629 -13.77 14.13 -10.65
C ASN A 629 -15.28 13.85 -10.60
N LEU A 630 -15.70 12.59 -10.69
CA LEU A 630 -17.08 12.22 -10.40
C LEU A 630 -17.22 12.14 -8.89
N LYS A 631 -18.03 13.02 -8.31
CA LYS A 631 -18.47 12.90 -6.92
C LYS A 631 -19.14 11.53 -6.75
N GLN A 632 -18.40 10.50 -6.35
CA GLN A 632 -18.99 9.23 -6.00
C GLN A 632 -19.94 9.46 -4.83
N SER A 633 -21.19 9.10 -5.08
CA SER A 633 -22.29 9.30 -4.15
C SER A 633 -22.40 8.07 -3.25
N SER A 634 -21.49 7.96 -2.27
CA SER A 634 -21.59 7.11 -1.07
C SER A 634 -20.34 7.39 -0.24
N ILE A 635 -20.31 8.38 0.65
CA ILE A 635 -21.04 8.47 1.93
C ILE A 635 -21.74 9.84 2.00
N GLN A 636 -22.98 9.88 2.50
CA GLN A 636 -23.66 11.15 2.76
C GLN A 636 -22.85 11.99 3.75
N ASP A 637 -22.63 13.25 3.36
CA ASP A 637 -22.07 14.37 4.14
C ASP A 637 -20.56 14.40 4.46
N ASN A 638 -19.73 14.39 3.41
CA ASN A 638 -18.43 15.09 3.40
C ASN A 638 -18.49 16.45 2.66
N GLN A 639 -19.66 17.08 2.56
CA GLN A 639 -19.89 18.29 1.74
C GLN A 639 -19.79 19.64 2.48
N ASN A 640 -19.09 19.76 3.62
CA ASN A 640 -18.89 21.06 4.28
C ASN A 640 -17.45 21.38 4.72
N LEU A 641 -16.45 20.98 3.93
CA LEU A 641 -15.09 21.52 4.05
C LEU A 641 -14.88 22.58 2.96
N GLY A 642 -15.03 23.85 3.32
CA GLY A 642 -14.63 24.97 2.44
C GLY A 642 -15.50 26.23 2.40
N LYS A 643 -16.52 26.41 3.26
CA LYS A 643 -17.29 27.67 3.27
C LYS A 643 -17.57 28.22 4.68
N GLY A 644 -16.85 29.29 4.99
CA GLY A 644 -17.37 30.45 5.73
C GLY A 644 -17.69 30.23 7.21
N TYR A 645 -16.71 30.56 8.06
CA TYR A 645 -16.93 30.97 9.44
C TYR A 645 -18.18 31.87 9.56
N ARG A 646 -19.25 31.32 10.13
CA ARG A 646 -20.34 32.09 10.72
C ARG A 646 -20.31 31.86 12.22
N THR A 647 -19.94 32.93 12.91
CA THR A 647 -19.90 33.09 14.35
C THR A 647 -21.18 32.56 15.03
N SER A 648 -21.11 31.39 15.63
CA SER A 648 -21.91 31.09 16.82
C SER A 648 -21.31 31.91 17.97
N GLU A 649 -22.16 32.55 18.78
CA GLU A 649 -21.73 33.35 19.93
C GLU A 649 -20.79 32.53 20.83
N TYR A 650 -19.50 32.84 20.77
CA TYR A 650 -18.45 32.14 21.49
C TYR A 650 -18.52 32.58 22.96
N HIS A 651 -19.02 31.69 23.81
CA HIS A 651 -18.96 31.87 25.25
C HIS A 651 -17.67 31.27 25.78
N LEU A 652 -16.87 32.09 26.48
CA LEU A 652 -15.63 31.72 27.15
C LEU A 652 -15.87 30.81 28.36
N ILE A 653 -17.11 30.72 28.88
CA ILE A 653 -17.46 29.77 29.93
C ILE A 653 -18.93 29.30 29.84
N ASN A 654 -19.16 28.01 30.10
CA ASN A 654 -20.47 27.36 30.12
C ASN A 654 -20.57 26.38 31.30
N ALA A 655 -21.76 26.22 31.87
CA ALA A 655 -22.02 25.30 32.99
C ALA A 655 -22.99 24.18 32.56
N TYR A 656 -22.63 22.91 32.80
CA TYR A 656 -23.46 21.75 32.48
C TYR A 656 -23.34 20.64 33.55
N PRO A 657 -24.44 19.98 33.98
CA PRO A 657 -25.82 20.31 33.63
C PRO A 657 -26.27 21.63 34.29
N ASN A 658 -27.20 22.35 33.67
CA ASN A 658 -27.80 23.57 34.20
C ASN A 658 -29.29 23.57 33.84
N PRO A 659 -30.19 23.10 34.73
CA PRO A 659 -30.01 22.98 36.18
C PRO A 659 -29.05 21.86 36.62
N ALA A 660 -28.22 22.14 37.62
CA ALA A 660 -27.30 21.20 38.28
C ALA A 660 -27.94 20.54 39.49
N ASN A 661 -27.60 19.28 39.79
CA ASN A 661 -28.07 18.58 41.00
C ASN A 661 -26.91 18.32 41.97
N GLU A 662 -26.15 17.24 41.76
CA GLU A 662 -25.04 16.85 42.64
C GLU A 662 -23.70 17.49 42.26
N TRP A 663 -23.54 17.84 40.99
CA TRP A 663 -22.36 18.51 40.47
C TRP A 663 -22.73 19.43 39.29
N VAL A 664 -21.84 20.35 38.98
CA VAL A 664 -21.85 21.11 37.73
C VAL A 664 -20.44 21.21 37.19
N SER A 665 -20.31 21.08 35.88
CA SER A 665 -19.05 21.23 35.19
C SER A 665 -18.99 22.58 34.48
N PHE A 666 -17.89 23.30 34.64
CA PHE A 666 -17.59 24.53 33.92
C PHE A 666 -16.63 24.25 32.78
N ASN A 667 -17.13 24.32 31.53
CA ASN A 667 -16.30 24.34 30.33
C ASN A 667 -15.83 25.77 30.11
N TYR A 668 -14.53 25.99 30.00
CA TYR A 668 -13.96 27.32 29.81
C TYR A 668 -12.94 27.34 28.67
N THR A 669 -12.84 28.50 28.03
CA THR A 669 -11.81 28.86 27.06
C THR A 669 -11.28 30.23 27.42
N LEU A 670 -9.98 30.31 27.68
CA LEU A 670 -9.27 31.54 28.03
C LEU A 670 -8.86 32.29 26.74
N PRO A 671 -8.81 33.63 26.76
CA PRO A 671 -8.26 34.40 25.65
C PRO A 671 -6.79 34.06 25.38
N LEU A 672 -6.37 34.18 24.12
CA LEU A 672 -4.99 33.95 23.66
C LEU A 672 -3.95 34.55 24.63
N LEU A 673 -2.89 33.80 24.96
CA LEU A 673 -1.81 34.17 25.91
C LEU A 673 -2.21 34.21 27.39
N SER A 674 -3.34 33.61 27.77
CA SER A 674 -3.75 33.43 29.17
C SER A 674 -3.65 31.96 29.57
N GLU A 675 -2.71 31.64 30.46
CA GLU A 675 -2.48 30.28 30.94
C GLU A 675 -3.25 29.96 32.23
N THR A 676 -3.70 30.97 32.97
CA THR A 676 -4.38 30.78 34.27
C THR A 676 -5.62 31.66 34.41
N ALA A 677 -6.67 31.11 35.01
CA ALA A 677 -7.89 31.85 35.36
C ALA A 677 -8.51 31.34 36.68
N THR A 678 -9.51 32.08 37.18
CA THR A 678 -10.31 31.69 38.34
C THR A 678 -11.79 31.72 37.97
N ILE A 679 -12.51 30.66 38.32
CA ILE A 679 -13.97 30.59 38.20
C ILE A 679 -14.56 30.82 39.59
N GLU A 680 -15.34 31.89 39.75
CA GLU A 680 -15.98 32.24 41.03
C GLU A 680 -17.49 32.07 40.94
N ILE A 681 -18.10 31.40 41.94
CA ILE A 681 -19.54 31.18 42.02
C ILE A 681 -20.14 32.03 43.15
N PHE A 682 -21.24 32.72 42.88
CA PHE A 682 -21.96 33.63 43.79
C PHE A 682 -23.43 33.24 43.93
N ASN A 683 -23.99 33.43 45.12
CA ASN A 683 -25.44 33.37 45.33
C ASN A 683 -26.15 34.66 44.84
N ILE A 684 -27.49 34.69 44.89
CA ILE A 684 -28.29 35.87 44.50
C ILE A 684 -27.98 37.15 45.28
N ASN A 685 -27.44 37.04 46.49
CA ASN A 685 -27.08 38.16 47.36
C ASN A 685 -25.64 38.66 47.09
N GLY A 686 -24.94 38.09 46.11
CA GLY A 686 -23.56 38.43 45.77
C GLY A 686 -22.51 37.86 46.72
N THR A 687 -22.88 36.92 47.59
CA THR A 687 -21.92 36.21 48.46
C THR A 687 -21.20 35.12 47.66
N LEU A 688 -19.87 35.07 47.74
CA LEU A 688 -19.05 34.02 47.13
C LEU A 688 -19.32 32.69 47.82
N VAL A 689 -19.64 31.65 47.04
CA VAL A 689 -19.95 30.29 47.52
C VAL A 689 -18.94 29.23 47.05
N GLY A 690 -18.11 29.55 46.05
CA GLY A 690 -17.07 28.65 45.56
C GLY A 690 -16.08 29.36 44.65
N SER A 691 -14.86 28.86 44.57
CA SER A 691 -13.80 29.37 43.69
C SER A 691 -12.92 28.22 43.19
N LEU A 692 -12.63 28.20 41.90
CA LEU A 692 -11.83 27.17 41.22
C LEU A 692 -10.72 27.83 40.42
N SER A 693 -9.48 27.39 40.58
CA SER A 693 -8.35 27.86 39.76
C SER A 693 -8.09 26.90 38.61
N VAL A 694 -7.89 27.45 37.41
CA VAL A 694 -7.60 26.69 36.18
C VAL A 694 -6.28 27.16 35.58
N GLN A 695 -5.49 26.23 35.05
CA GLN A 695 -4.10 26.45 34.62
C GLN A 695 -3.82 26.03 33.17
N GLN A 696 -4.87 25.92 32.36
CA GLN A 696 -4.77 25.59 30.95
C GLN A 696 -5.59 26.59 30.11
N PRO A 697 -5.24 26.85 28.84
CA PRO A 697 -5.93 27.83 27.99
C PRO A 697 -7.38 27.48 27.67
N ASN A 698 -7.76 26.21 27.77
CA ASN A 698 -9.13 25.72 27.70
C ASN A 698 -9.23 24.48 28.60
N GLY A 699 -10.45 24.06 28.90
CA GLY A 699 -10.65 22.86 29.69
C GLY A 699 -11.98 22.84 30.42
N GLN A 700 -12.09 21.86 31.31
CA GLN A 700 -13.29 21.59 32.08
C GLN A 700 -12.93 21.44 33.56
N VAL A 701 -13.70 22.06 34.45
CA VAL A 701 -13.54 21.87 35.90
C VAL A 701 -14.87 21.65 36.59
N ILE A 702 -14.91 20.66 37.48
CA ILE A 702 -16.12 20.24 38.18
C ILE A 702 -16.24 20.98 39.52
N PHE A 703 -17.46 21.37 39.85
CA PHE A 703 -17.87 21.92 41.13
C PHE A 703 -18.92 21.02 41.79
N ASP A 704 -18.62 20.53 42.99
CA ASP A 704 -19.55 19.73 43.80
C ASP A 704 -20.67 20.61 44.38
N THR A 705 -21.92 20.31 44.00
CA THR A 705 -23.10 21.05 44.45
C THR A 705 -23.89 20.32 45.54
N ARG A 706 -23.43 19.15 46.03
CA ARG A 706 -24.13 18.35 47.06
C ARG A 706 -24.32 19.11 48.37
N THR A 707 -23.42 20.00 48.75
CA THR A 707 -23.54 20.84 49.96
C THR A 707 -24.19 22.20 49.69
N ILE A 708 -24.53 22.51 48.43
CA ILE A 708 -25.06 23.82 48.01
C ILE A 708 -26.61 23.75 47.93
N PRO A 709 -27.36 24.68 48.53
CA PRO A 709 -28.83 24.70 48.46
C PRO A 709 -29.38 24.89 47.04
N SER A 710 -30.59 24.38 46.77
CA SER A 710 -31.30 24.67 45.51
C SER A 710 -31.56 26.18 45.38
N GLY A 711 -31.31 26.75 44.20
CA GLY A 711 -31.45 28.19 43.98
C GLY A 711 -30.75 28.69 42.71
N VAL A 712 -30.85 30.00 42.48
CA VAL A 712 -30.15 30.68 41.39
C VAL A 712 -28.79 31.18 41.87
N TYR A 713 -27.76 30.89 41.09
CA TYR A 713 -26.38 31.28 41.30
C TYR A 713 -25.84 31.97 40.04
N PHE A 714 -24.70 32.64 40.19
CA PHE A 714 -23.96 33.22 39.08
C PHE A 714 -22.50 32.78 39.14
N TYR A 715 -21.91 32.45 38.00
CA TYR A 715 -20.49 32.13 37.90
C TYR A 715 -19.77 33.11 36.99
N ASN A 716 -18.54 33.45 37.35
CA ASN A 716 -17.68 34.39 36.64
C ASN A 716 -16.38 33.67 36.22
N LEU A 717 -15.93 33.86 34.98
CA LEU A 717 -14.56 33.56 34.58
C LEU A 717 -13.70 34.82 34.76
N LYS A 718 -12.62 34.73 35.55
CA LYS A 718 -11.68 35.83 35.80
C LYS A 718 -10.27 35.51 35.32
N VAL A 719 -9.66 36.43 34.56
CA VAL A 719 -8.25 36.38 34.18
C VAL A 719 -7.55 37.65 34.68
N LYS A 720 -6.43 37.51 35.38
CA LYS A 720 -5.63 38.63 35.93
C LYS A 720 -6.47 39.67 36.72
N GLY A 721 -7.50 39.21 37.43
CA GLY A 721 -8.40 40.04 38.25
C GLY A 721 -9.60 40.64 37.51
N PHE A 722 -9.68 40.53 36.18
CA PHE A 722 -10.80 41.03 35.38
C PHE A 722 -11.82 39.93 35.09
N VAL A 723 -13.11 40.22 35.27
CA VAL A 723 -14.21 39.32 34.88
C VAL A 723 -14.38 39.39 33.37
N LEU A 724 -14.13 38.27 32.69
CA LEU A 724 -14.27 38.14 31.25
C LEU A 724 -15.69 37.79 30.83
N GLU A 725 -16.34 36.90 31.59
CA GLU A 725 -17.72 36.51 31.32
C GLU A 725 -18.42 36.10 32.62
N LYS A 726 -19.72 36.40 32.69
CA LYS A 726 -20.60 36.09 33.83
C LYS A 726 -21.89 35.45 33.35
N ARG A 727 -22.29 34.34 33.98
CA ARG A 727 -23.48 33.59 33.57
C ARG A 727 -24.25 33.03 34.75
N LYS A 728 -25.48 32.59 34.49
CA LYS A 728 -26.41 32.04 35.47
C LYS A 728 -26.25 30.53 35.59
N LEU A 729 -26.20 30.04 36.82
CA LEU A 729 -26.28 28.63 37.19
C LEU A 729 -27.56 28.42 38.01
N LEU A 730 -28.33 27.39 37.70
CA LEU A 730 -29.47 26.95 38.49
C LEU A 730 -29.08 25.64 39.18
N ILE A 731 -29.28 25.54 40.49
CA ILE A 731 -29.09 24.30 41.25
C ILE A 731 -30.48 23.82 41.70
N SER A 732 -30.83 22.57 41.37
CA SER A 732 -32.10 21.93 41.68
C SER A 732 -31.87 20.49 42.16
N LYS A 733 -32.10 20.26 43.45
CA LYS A 733 -32.06 18.94 44.10
C LYS A 733 -33.42 18.26 44.11
#